data_AF-Q237V6-F1
#
_entry.id   AF-Q237V6-F1
#
_cell.length_a   1.000
_cell.length_b   1.000
_cell.length_c   1.000
_cell.angle_alpha   90.00
_cell.angle_beta   90.00
_cell.angle_gamma   90.00
#
_symmetry.space_group_name_H-M   'P 1'
#
loop_
_entity.id
_entity.type
_entity.pdbx_description
1 polymer ?
#
loop_
_entity_poly.entity_id
_entity_poly.type
_entity_poly.pdbx_seq_one_letter_code
_entity_poly.pdbx_strand_id
1 'polypeptide(L)'
;MSKKVQKELFETISNKIFKECLIQRPSIKELVKLIFSQKKYFQNFEYLSSGAYSLVLKAYNSKQNRQVALKFLGSSNQEDNNGIESLKKEYEMLQKFSQSQFLVNVYDCFYLMEEQEDDGNDIIVQTGVKSFFVMEMELCEKNLKQLFEILRKQQVPPPKQMKEIIAIQMIEGLNNLHVKNIMHRDIKPQNFLVCPSEEYGFSIKLCDLGFASAVSKSKSFMSKKGTDSYFAPEVEEGQSRIQSDLFSLGLVLLELDNLKTLNENWIDTKIRYYLFNGENITKEKYQIDKNSNIYKIAQICLKPKYLDRTTAGELLTQLIQMHGQPLKFVLTSMIIKEQIPKQAQQIFDRINQQQKDMHNQFDQHAQQILDNTNTKIKQKDFQAQFTKVEVLSNLLKSLYEHKKYSNNFQIISFGNFGMVLATKKAKLDNKEIVLKIQKIEDEQLIQNEISIMQKLKEPLVVQLYDSYIIENTLGTDRYSVFELEKCSCSLDEYLERQNHDGQLNEDNKFQIAIQIIDSVNYIHQFNIIHRDIKPENFLVYLDGKQAEIKLCDFGLSAQIPDNQDSIQTIEHIGNLGYSAPEILNKQDNELKFYTKKSDSYSVGLLLALLDNYQDLKTNTTSIFALMTQMQLDKPFEKSNIQITKNSEIYKFINLLVVSDSDQRASLYDIVKQSDEIFFSNSKEMKQILQKTLLMQNDQKIEQNKTIKIDCLEDLDKIQNYNIVTINLGNNSINDKDLKDLSTAIAQCKNITSLALYLRNNSIGVLGAKDLGTAIAYCKKITSLTLDLEYNSIGTLGAKYLGAAISQCKNITSFAFYLSKNIIHAQGTKYLSTAIEKCKKITSLTLNLNDNGIATQGAKYLAKSLAQCKNITSLELYLSDNAIATQGAQYIVKSIAQCKNITSLAFYLRTHSICHDCAKDLGKAITQCKNITRLALNLYIGAQGAKELGTAIAQCMNITSLTLYLYNNSIDDESAKSLGTAIAQCKNIKILELNLQYNSIGDQGAKDLGIAIAQCDNVMKLIIDLCNNSIDDEGAKDLCTEIAQCKNITSLVLYLENNKIFQSKPQEQIEKFNKEIPIMIYF
;
A
#
# COMPACT_ATOMS: atom_id res chain seq x y z
N MET A 1 -47.36 -5.76 17.31
CA MET A 1 -48.08 -4.56 16.82
C MET A 1 -49.57 -4.87 16.71
N SER A 2 -50.46 -3.89 16.94
CA SER A 2 -51.90 -4.14 17.01
C SER A 2 -52.53 -4.38 15.63
N LYS A 3 -53.56 -5.24 15.54
CA LYS A 3 -54.37 -5.45 14.32
C LYS A 3 -54.95 -4.15 13.74
N LYS A 4 -55.06 -3.11 14.56
CA LYS A 4 -55.52 -1.77 14.18
C LYS A 4 -54.57 -1.08 13.18
N VAL A 5 -53.26 -1.10 13.42
CA VAL A 5 -52.25 -0.47 12.54
C VAL A 5 -52.21 -1.13 11.15
N GLN A 6 -52.33 -2.47 11.10
CA GLN A 6 -52.40 -3.20 9.83
C GLN A 6 -53.66 -2.82 9.02
N LYS A 7 -54.81 -2.66 9.69
CA LYS A 7 -56.05 -2.26 9.05
C LYS A 7 -55.96 -0.83 8.49
N GLU A 8 -55.41 0.11 9.26
CA GLU A 8 -55.22 1.51 8.84
C GLU A 8 -54.29 1.63 7.62
N LEU A 9 -53.17 0.89 7.61
CA LEU A 9 -52.26 0.89 6.46
C LEU A 9 -52.92 0.29 5.21
N PHE A 10 -53.66 -0.82 5.36
CA PHE A 10 -54.41 -1.44 4.27
C PHE A 10 -55.43 -0.47 3.64
N GLU A 11 -56.23 0.21 4.47
CA GLU A 11 -57.22 1.19 4.00
C GLU A 11 -56.56 2.39 3.31
N THR A 12 -55.44 2.88 3.87
CA THR A 12 -54.67 4.00 3.30
C THR A 12 -54.14 3.69 1.91
N ILE A 13 -53.52 2.52 1.72
CA ILE A 13 -52.99 2.10 0.42
C ILE A 13 -54.15 1.88 -0.56
N SER A 14 -55.21 1.17 -0.14
CA SER A 14 -56.35 0.80 -1.00
C SER A 14 -57.15 2.00 -1.52
N ASN A 15 -57.07 3.16 -0.85
CA ASN A 15 -57.74 4.40 -1.26
C ASN A 15 -56.87 5.30 -2.15
N LYS A 16 -55.54 5.16 -2.09
CA LYS A 16 -54.58 6.03 -2.81
C LYS A 16 -53.92 5.39 -4.03
N ILE A 17 -54.00 4.06 -4.16
CA ILE A 17 -53.33 3.33 -5.23
C ILE A 17 -53.91 3.71 -6.61
N PHE A 18 -53.03 3.80 -7.61
CA PHE A 18 -53.40 4.08 -8.99
C PHE A 18 -54.34 2.99 -9.52
N LYS A 19 -55.43 3.37 -10.22
CA LYS A 19 -56.50 2.43 -10.62
C LYS A 19 -56.02 1.29 -11.53
N GLU A 20 -54.96 1.53 -12.30
CA GLU A 20 -54.36 0.55 -13.23
C GLU A 20 -53.15 -0.17 -12.62
N CYS A 21 -52.85 0.03 -11.33
CA CYS A 21 -51.81 -0.73 -10.65
C CYS A 21 -52.23 -2.20 -10.53
N LEU A 22 -51.39 -3.10 -11.02
CA LEU A 22 -51.66 -4.54 -11.00
C LEU A 22 -51.63 -5.17 -9.59
N ILE A 23 -51.12 -4.46 -8.58
CA ILE A 23 -51.21 -4.88 -7.17
C ILE A 23 -52.65 -4.64 -6.68
N GLN A 24 -53.50 -5.66 -6.85
CA GLN A 24 -54.92 -5.60 -6.49
C GLN A 24 -55.18 -5.58 -4.97
N ARG A 25 -56.38 -5.15 -4.56
CA ARG A 25 -56.79 -5.05 -3.15
C ARG A 25 -56.55 -6.32 -2.30
N PRO A 26 -56.87 -7.55 -2.77
CA PRO A 26 -56.54 -8.76 -2.01
C PRO A 26 -55.03 -8.91 -1.74
N SER A 27 -54.20 -8.58 -2.73
CA SER A 27 -52.73 -8.61 -2.65
C SER A 27 -52.18 -7.56 -1.66
N ILE A 28 -52.81 -6.38 -1.55
CA ILE A 28 -52.41 -5.37 -0.55
C ILE A 28 -52.64 -5.89 0.87
N LYS A 29 -53.78 -6.54 1.13
CA LYS A 29 -54.09 -7.11 2.45
C LYS A 29 -53.05 -8.16 2.86
N GLU A 30 -52.64 -8.97 1.89
CA GLU A 30 -51.64 -10.02 2.05
C GLU A 30 -50.22 -9.46 2.25
N LEU A 31 -49.82 -8.47 1.44
CA LEU A 31 -48.57 -7.72 1.59
C LEU A 31 -48.44 -7.13 2.99
N VAL A 32 -49.50 -6.46 3.49
CA VAL A 32 -49.51 -5.87 4.83
C VAL A 32 -49.41 -6.95 5.91
N LYS A 33 -50.04 -8.12 5.71
CA LYS A 33 -49.88 -9.25 6.64
C LYS A 33 -48.44 -9.76 6.68
N LEU A 34 -47.82 -9.99 5.51
CA LEU A 34 -46.48 -10.57 5.38
C LEU A 34 -45.36 -9.65 5.85
N ILE A 35 -45.37 -8.36 5.50
CA ILE A 35 -44.32 -7.41 5.94
C ILE A 35 -44.29 -7.29 7.47
N PHE A 36 -45.46 -7.31 8.13
CA PHE A 36 -45.54 -7.25 9.59
C PHE A 36 -45.23 -8.58 10.28
N SER A 37 -45.37 -9.74 9.61
CA SER A 37 -45.00 -11.03 10.18
C SER A 37 -43.50 -11.32 10.04
N GLN A 38 -42.94 -11.15 8.84
CA GLN A 38 -41.56 -11.55 8.51
C GLN A 38 -40.54 -10.44 8.73
N LYS A 39 -40.94 -9.17 8.63
CA LYS A 39 -40.04 -8.02 8.69
C LYS A 39 -40.48 -7.01 9.75
N LYS A 40 -40.67 -7.50 10.97
CA LYS A 40 -41.15 -6.75 12.17
C LYS A 40 -40.32 -5.50 12.51
N TYR A 41 -39.09 -5.41 12.00
CA TYR A 41 -38.21 -4.26 12.19
C TYR A 41 -38.54 -3.06 11.31
N PHE A 42 -39.39 -3.20 10.28
CA PHE A 42 -39.94 -2.05 9.56
C PHE A 42 -41.18 -1.51 10.27
N GLN A 43 -41.21 -0.19 10.47
CA GLN A 43 -42.25 0.51 11.24
C GLN A 43 -42.61 1.84 10.55
N ASN A 44 -43.66 2.51 11.01
CA ASN A 44 -44.06 3.85 10.55
C ASN A 44 -44.27 3.95 9.02
N PHE A 45 -45.11 3.07 8.47
CA PHE A 45 -45.38 3.03 7.03
C PHE A 45 -46.23 4.20 6.55
N GLU A 46 -45.86 4.80 5.41
CA GLU A 46 -46.62 5.86 4.74
C GLU A 46 -46.64 5.64 3.21
N TYR A 47 -47.77 5.88 2.56
CA TYR A 47 -47.88 5.76 1.10
C TYR A 47 -47.15 6.91 0.40
N LEU A 48 -46.21 6.59 -0.51
CA LEU A 48 -45.52 7.58 -1.35
C LEU A 48 -46.10 7.64 -2.75
N SER A 49 -46.11 6.51 -3.47
CA SER A 49 -46.55 6.44 -4.86
C SER A 49 -46.93 5.02 -5.29
N SER A 50 -47.59 4.91 -6.44
CA SER A 50 -47.77 3.65 -7.16
C SER A 50 -47.60 3.87 -8.66
N GLY A 51 -47.04 2.88 -9.34
CA GLY A 51 -46.97 2.79 -10.81
C GLY A 51 -47.80 1.60 -11.31
N ALA A 52 -47.76 1.33 -12.61
CA ALA A 52 -48.51 0.22 -13.21
C ALA A 52 -48.19 -1.15 -12.56
N TYR A 53 -46.94 -1.37 -12.16
CA TYR A 53 -46.46 -2.66 -11.64
C TYR A 53 -45.90 -2.60 -10.22
N SER A 54 -45.83 -1.41 -9.58
CA SER A 54 -45.16 -1.28 -8.28
C SER A 54 -45.87 -0.34 -7.32
N LEU A 55 -45.69 -0.59 -6.02
CA LEU A 55 -46.15 0.23 -4.91
C LEU A 55 -44.93 0.71 -4.12
N VAL A 56 -44.86 1.98 -3.77
CA VAL A 56 -43.76 2.54 -2.97
C VAL A 56 -44.28 3.09 -1.66
N LEU A 57 -43.73 2.59 -0.55
CA LEU A 57 -44.04 3.04 0.81
C LEU A 57 -42.79 3.59 1.49
N LYS A 58 -42.93 4.66 2.26
CA LYS A 58 -41.93 5.07 3.24
C LYS A 58 -42.01 4.15 4.45
N ALA A 59 -40.87 3.82 5.06
CA ALA A 59 -40.80 3.07 6.31
C ALA A 59 -39.55 3.43 7.12
N TYR A 60 -39.56 3.10 8.42
CA TYR A 60 -38.39 3.15 9.30
C TYR A 60 -37.82 1.75 9.52
N ASN A 61 -36.55 1.54 9.16
CA ASN A 61 -35.82 0.31 9.43
C ASN A 61 -35.16 0.41 10.80
N SER A 62 -35.77 -0.18 11.83
CA SER A 62 -35.23 -0.15 13.20
C SER A 62 -33.95 -0.98 13.39
N LYS A 63 -33.67 -1.96 12.52
CA LYS A 63 -32.42 -2.76 12.58
C LYS A 63 -31.20 -1.94 12.17
N GLN A 64 -31.39 -1.06 11.19
CA GLN A 64 -30.32 -0.23 10.62
C GLN A 64 -30.45 1.26 11.02
N ASN A 65 -31.40 1.58 11.90
CA ASN A 65 -31.64 2.93 12.42
C ASN A 65 -31.79 4.02 11.34
N ARG A 66 -32.57 3.77 10.27
CA ARG A 66 -32.72 4.69 9.13
C ARG A 66 -34.14 4.74 8.52
N GLN A 67 -34.48 5.87 7.89
CA GLN A 67 -35.68 6.02 7.05
C GLN A 67 -35.40 5.55 5.62
N VAL A 68 -36.36 4.85 5.01
CA VAL A 68 -36.22 4.23 3.69
C VAL A 68 -37.50 4.32 2.87
N ALA A 69 -37.36 4.19 1.54
CA ALA A 69 -38.45 3.88 0.64
C ALA A 69 -38.42 2.38 0.29
N LEU A 70 -39.56 1.71 0.38
CA LEU A 70 -39.74 0.30 0.04
C LEU A 70 -40.57 0.22 -1.24
N LYS A 71 -39.97 -0.26 -2.33
CA LYS A 71 -40.64 -0.50 -3.62
C LYS A 71 -41.02 -1.97 -3.70
N PHE A 72 -42.32 -2.24 -3.80
CA PHE A 72 -42.93 -3.57 -3.82
C PHE A 72 -43.41 -3.92 -5.22
N LEU A 73 -43.21 -5.17 -5.62
CA LEU A 73 -43.77 -5.75 -6.84
C LEU A 73 -44.38 -7.12 -6.50
N GLY A 74 -45.63 -7.36 -6.94
CA GLY A 74 -46.36 -8.59 -6.63
C GLY A 74 -46.17 -9.65 -7.73
N SER A 75 -46.10 -10.93 -7.33
CA SER A 75 -45.98 -12.09 -8.22
C SER A 75 -47.28 -12.89 -8.23
N SER A 76 -48.19 -12.61 -9.16
CA SER A 76 -49.43 -13.39 -9.35
C SER A 76 -49.47 -14.15 -10.68
N ASN A 77 -48.91 -13.61 -11.77
CA ASN A 77 -49.04 -14.13 -13.15
C ASN A 77 -47.68 -14.15 -13.91
N GLN A 78 -47.61 -14.73 -15.11
CA GLN A 78 -46.38 -14.77 -15.93
C GLN A 78 -45.81 -13.37 -16.27
N GLU A 79 -46.66 -12.36 -16.45
CA GLU A 79 -46.21 -10.97 -16.64
C GLU A 79 -45.55 -10.39 -15.39
N ASP A 80 -45.97 -10.85 -14.21
CA ASP A 80 -45.38 -10.44 -12.94
C ASP A 80 -43.99 -11.03 -12.73
N ASN A 81 -43.73 -12.25 -13.23
CA ASN A 81 -42.38 -12.84 -13.22
C ASN A 81 -41.41 -12.00 -14.06
N ASN A 82 -41.84 -11.51 -15.23
CA ASN A 82 -41.04 -10.58 -16.04
C ASN A 82 -40.84 -9.24 -15.31
N GLY A 83 -41.84 -8.78 -14.55
CA GLY A 83 -41.74 -7.61 -13.67
C GLY A 83 -40.72 -7.78 -12.55
N ILE A 84 -40.67 -8.96 -11.91
CA ILE A 84 -39.66 -9.29 -10.88
C ILE A 84 -38.27 -9.31 -11.48
N GLU A 85 -38.08 -9.92 -12.65
CA GLU A 85 -36.80 -9.89 -13.35
C GLU A 85 -36.39 -8.45 -13.70
N SER A 86 -37.33 -7.62 -14.15
CA SER A 86 -37.07 -6.21 -14.41
C SER A 86 -36.69 -5.43 -13.15
N LEU A 87 -37.32 -5.70 -12.00
CA LEU A 87 -37.01 -5.04 -10.73
C LEU A 87 -35.71 -5.55 -10.11
N LYS A 88 -35.39 -6.85 -10.26
CA LYS A 88 -34.06 -7.40 -9.95
C LYS A 88 -33.00 -6.75 -10.80
N LYS A 89 -33.26 -6.61 -12.10
CA LYS A 89 -32.34 -5.91 -13.01
C LYS A 89 -32.19 -4.45 -12.63
N GLU A 90 -33.27 -3.78 -12.23
CA GLU A 90 -33.23 -2.41 -11.68
C GLU A 90 -32.38 -2.37 -10.40
N TYR A 91 -32.58 -3.30 -9.46
CA TYR A 91 -31.79 -3.41 -8.24
C TYR A 91 -30.31 -3.66 -8.53
N GLU A 92 -29.99 -4.65 -9.37
CA GLU A 92 -28.62 -4.98 -9.78
C GLU A 92 -27.96 -3.82 -10.52
N MET A 93 -28.71 -3.07 -11.33
CA MET A 93 -28.20 -1.87 -11.98
C MET A 93 -27.97 -0.74 -10.96
N LEU A 94 -28.93 -0.44 -10.09
CA LEU A 94 -28.79 0.60 -9.06
C LEU A 94 -27.71 0.24 -8.03
N GLN A 95 -27.49 -1.04 -7.71
CA GLN A 95 -26.38 -1.49 -6.86
C GLN A 95 -25.01 -1.16 -7.47
N LYS A 96 -24.86 -1.24 -8.79
CA LYS A 96 -23.61 -0.84 -9.48
C LYS A 96 -23.33 0.65 -9.38
N PHE A 97 -24.35 1.44 -9.04
CA PHE A 97 -24.26 2.88 -8.76
C PHE A 97 -24.48 3.17 -7.27
N SER A 98 -24.33 2.17 -6.40
CA SER A 98 -24.42 2.37 -4.96
C SER A 98 -23.43 3.44 -4.53
N GLN A 99 -23.92 4.37 -3.71
CA GLN A 99 -23.24 5.57 -3.25
C GLN A 99 -23.12 6.72 -4.27
N SER A 100 -23.79 6.64 -5.43
CA SER A 100 -23.91 7.77 -6.36
C SER A 100 -24.62 8.95 -5.70
N GLN A 101 -24.07 10.16 -5.90
CA GLN A 101 -24.72 11.41 -5.48
C GLN A 101 -25.88 11.80 -6.42
N PHE A 102 -25.97 11.20 -7.62
CA PHE A 102 -26.91 11.59 -8.68
C PHE A 102 -27.80 10.43 -9.17
N LEU A 103 -27.71 9.25 -8.54
CA LEU A 103 -28.67 8.15 -8.71
C LEU A 103 -29.20 7.72 -7.34
N VAL A 104 -30.45 7.24 -7.30
CA VAL A 104 -31.07 6.79 -6.04
C VAL A 104 -30.37 5.54 -5.50
N ASN A 105 -29.98 5.57 -4.23
CA ASN A 105 -29.32 4.42 -3.61
C ASN A 105 -30.31 3.31 -3.27
N VAL A 106 -29.85 2.07 -3.45
CA VAL A 106 -30.53 0.85 -2.99
C VAL A 106 -29.72 0.24 -1.85
N TYR A 107 -30.41 -0.22 -0.82
CA TYR A 107 -29.78 -0.72 0.40
C TYR A 107 -29.89 -2.21 0.60
N ASP A 108 -31.03 -2.80 0.23
CA ASP A 108 -31.30 -4.23 0.39
C ASP A 108 -32.42 -4.67 -0.56
N CYS A 109 -32.55 -5.98 -0.80
CA CYS A 109 -33.71 -6.55 -1.46
C CYS A 109 -34.10 -7.88 -0.81
N PHE A 110 -35.39 -8.17 -0.72
CA PHE A 110 -35.87 -9.41 -0.11
C PHE A 110 -37.24 -9.83 -0.64
N TYR A 111 -37.58 -11.10 -0.39
CA TYR A 111 -38.90 -11.65 -0.67
C TYR A 111 -39.77 -11.70 0.59
N LEU A 112 -41.07 -11.54 0.38
CA LEU A 112 -42.12 -11.85 1.34
C LEU A 112 -42.98 -12.99 0.75
N MET A 113 -43.14 -14.09 1.50
CA MET A 113 -43.80 -15.32 1.02
C MET A 113 -44.66 -15.95 2.13
N GLU A 114 -45.71 -16.72 1.83
CA GLU A 114 -46.38 -17.50 2.89
C GLU A 114 -45.55 -18.75 3.27
N GLU A 115 -45.40 -19.03 4.57
CA GLU A 115 -44.71 -20.22 5.11
C GLU A 115 -45.76 -21.30 5.47
N GLN A 116 -45.51 -22.57 5.10
CA GLN A 116 -46.21 -23.73 5.66
C GLN A 116 -45.25 -24.56 6.52
N GLU A 117 -45.67 -24.93 7.73
CA GLU A 117 -44.95 -25.85 8.60
C GLU A 117 -45.16 -27.29 8.11
N ASP A 118 -44.06 -28.06 7.99
CA ASP A 118 -44.11 -29.52 7.87
C ASP A 118 -43.31 -30.14 9.02
N ASP A 119 -43.77 -31.29 9.52
CA ASP A 119 -43.48 -31.89 10.84
C ASP A 119 -42.04 -32.49 10.96
N GLY A 120 -41.00 -31.71 10.64
CA GLY A 120 -39.63 -32.22 10.71
C GLY A 120 -38.53 -31.24 10.29
N ASN A 121 -38.42 -30.11 11.00
CA ASN A 121 -37.22 -29.26 11.14
C ASN A 121 -36.43 -28.75 9.91
N ASP A 122 -36.89 -28.94 8.67
CA ASP A 122 -36.30 -28.29 7.50
C ASP A 122 -37.37 -27.49 6.71
N ILE A 123 -37.15 -26.18 6.57
CA ILE A 123 -37.98 -25.29 5.76
C ILE A 123 -37.64 -25.53 4.28
N ILE A 124 -38.52 -26.20 3.54
CA ILE A 124 -38.41 -26.36 2.08
C ILE A 124 -39.21 -25.27 1.37
N VAL A 125 -38.57 -24.46 0.53
CA VAL A 125 -39.22 -23.45 -0.31
C VAL A 125 -39.80 -24.12 -1.57
N GLN A 126 -41.12 -24.24 -1.70
CA GLN A 126 -41.78 -24.63 -2.95
C GLN A 126 -42.16 -23.41 -3.82
N THR A 127 -41.82 -23.52 -5.11
CA THR A 127 -42.18 -22.56 -6.17
C THR A 127 -43.65 -22.68 -6.55
N GLY A 128 -44.53 -21.96 -5.84
CA GLY A 128 -45.96 -21.87 -6.18
C GLY A 128 -46.78 -20.88 -5.36
N VAL A 129 -46.18 -20.18 -4.40
CA VAL A 129 -46.87 -19.33 -3.41
C VAL A 129 -46.71 -17.86 -3.76
N LYS A 130 -47.78 -17.06 -3.61
CA LYS A 130 -47.77 -15.60 -3.81
C LYS A 130 -46.57 -14.98 -3.09
N SER A 131 -45.75 -14.28 -3.86
CA SER A 131 -44.54 -13.64 -3.34
C SER A 131 -44.49 -12.17 -3.73
N PHE A 132 -43.96 -11.34 -2.83
CA PHE A 132 -43.64 -9.95 -3.13
C PHE A 132 -42.13 -9.79 -3.12
N PHE A 133 -41.58 -9.25 -4.21
CA PHE A 133 -40.20 -8.79 -4.24
C PHE A 133 -40.16 -7.33 -3.77
N VAL A 134 -39.30 -7.05 -2.80
CA VAL A 134 -39.23 -5.75 -2.13
C VAL A 134 -37.81 -5.22 -2.23
N MET A 135 -37.68 -3.98 -2.72
CA MET A 135 -36.43 -3.24 -2.77
C MET A 135 -36.43 -2.14 -1.69
N GLU A 136 -35.44 -2.16 -0.80
CA GLU A 136 -35.18 -1.10 0.17
C GLU A 136 -34.27 -0.04 -0.43
N MET A 137 -34.74 1.20 -0.48
CA MET A 137 -34.13 2.32 -1.21
C MET A 137 -33.96 3.55 -0.32
N GLU A 138 -33.08 4.46 -0.74
CA GLU A 138 -32.97 5.81 -0.21
C GLU A 138 -34.31 6.54 -0.30
N LEU A 139 -34.71 7.16 0.82
CA LEU A 139 -35.92 7.97 0.85
C LEU A 139 -35.60 9.37 0.29
N CYS A 140 -36.21 9.72 -0.83
CA CYS A 140 -36.20 11.08 -1.36
C CYS A 140 -37.57 11.75 -1.20
N GLU A 141 -37.61 13.08 -1.12
CA GLU A 141 -38.79 13.82 -0.67
C GLU A 141 -39.86 13.97 -1.75
N LYS A 142 -39.45 14.30 -2.98
CA LYS A 142 -40.32 14.58 -4.13
C LYS A 142 -39.63 14.21 -5.43
N ASN A 143 -40.38 14.15 -6.53
CA ASN A 143 -39.81 14.15 -7.89
C ASN A 143 -39.89 15.53 -8.55
N LEU A 144 -39.16 15.73 -9.67
CA LEU A 144 -39.15 17.02 -10.37
C LEU A 144 -40.52 17.40 -10.93
N LYS A 145 -41.37 16.44 -11.32
CA LYS A 145 -42.75 16.77 -11.74
C LYS A 145 -43.51 17.49 -10.62
N GLN A 146 -43.48 16.94 -9.41
CA GLN A 146 -44.11 17.54 -8.24
C GLN A 146 -43.48 18.89 -7.90
N LEU A 147 -42.15 19.02 -8.04
CA LEU A 147 -41.46 20.30 -7.83
C LEU A 147 -41.92 21.35 -8.86
N PHE A 148 -42.03 21.00 -10.14
CA PHE A 148 -42.48 21.89 -11.21
C PHE A 148 -43.91 22.37 -10.96
N GLU A 149 -44.80 21.48 -10.55
CA GLU A 149 -46.19 21.84 -10.18
C GLU A 149 -46.24 22.82 -8.99
N ILE A 150 -45.41 22.62 -7.96
CA ILE A 150 -45.31 23.52 -6.81
C ILE A 150 -44.81 24.90 -7.27
N LEU A 151 -43.72 24.94 -8.04
CA LEU A 151 -43.12 26.18 -8.54
C LEU A 151 -44.08 26.97 -9.45
N ARG A 152 -44.86 26.26 -10.30
CA ARG A 152 -45.92 26.88 -11.11
C ARG A 152 -47.01 27.52 -10.26
N LYS A 153 -47.52 26.79 -9.25
CA LYS A 153 -48.58 27.29 -8.35
C LYS A 153 -48.14 28.53 -7.56
N GLN A 154 -46.87 28.60 -7.18
CA GLN A 154 -46.32 29.74 -6.44
C GLN A 154 -46.14 30.99 -7.31
N GLN A 155 -46.23 30.89 -8.64
CA GLN A 155 -46.05 31.98 -9.61
C GLN A 155 -44.70 32.74 -9.55
N VAL A 156 -43.76 32.28 -8.72
CA VAL A 156 -42.41 32.83 -8.62
C VAL A 156 -41.45 31.86 -9.34
N PRO A 157 -40.80 32.29 -10.44
CA PRO A 157 -39.87 31.42 -11.15
C PRO A 157 -38.62 31.21 -10.30
N PRO A 158 -38.05 29.99 -10.26
CA PRO A 158 -36.79 29.77 -9.57
C PRO A 158 -35.69 30.68 -10.17
N PRO A 159 -34.76 31.19 -9.34
CA PRO A 159 -33.64 32.00 -9.82
C PRO A 159 -32.85 31.27 -10.91
N LYS A 160 -32.27 32.04 -11.84
CA LYS A 160 -31.48 31.50 -12.96
C LYS A 160 -30.43 30.48 -12.48
N GLN A 161 -29.69 30.82 -11.43
CA GLN A 161 -28.65 29.94 -10.86
C GLN A 161 -29.23 28.63 -10.33
N MET A 162 -30.41 28.65 -9.69
CA MET A 162 -31.06 27.44 -9.19
C MET A 162 -31.47 26.50 -10.34
N LYS A 163 -32.00 27.06 -11.44
CA LYS A 163 -32.31 26.28 -12.64
C LYS A 163 -31.06 25.66 -13.26
N GLU A 164 -29.97 26.42 -13.34
CA GLU A 164 -28.69 25.93 -13.87
C GLU A 164 -28.10 24.83 -12.99
N ILE A 165 -28.23 24.94 -11.66
CA ILE A 165 -27.84 23.88 -10.71
C ILE A 165 -28.68 22.62 -10.91
N ILE A 166 -30.01 22.72 -11.01
CA ILE A 166 -30.89 21.56 -11.30
C ILE A 166 -30.50 20.92 -12.64
N ALA A 167 -30.27 21.72 -13.67
CA ALA A 167 -29.85 21.26 -15.00
C ALA A 167 -28.50 20.51 -14.95
N ILE A 168 -27.50 21.05 -14.26
CA ILE A 168 -26.19 20.42 -14.08
C ILE A 168 -26.33 19.06 -13.39
N GLN A 169 -27.09 18.99 -12.29
CA GLN A 169 -27.27 17.73 -11.55
C GLN A 169 -28.03 16.66 -12.36
N MET A 170 -29.02 17.06 -13.18
CA MET A 170 -29.69 16.12 -14.12
C MET A 170 -28.73 15.60 -15.20
N ILE A 171 -27.91 16.48 -15.79
CA ILE A 171 -26.92 16.09 -16.81
C ILE A 171 -25.87 15.16 -16.19
N GLU A 172 -25.40 15.44 -14.97
CA GLU A 172 -24.44 14.61 -14.24
C GLU A 172 -25.02 13.21 -13.94
N GLY A 173 -26.26 13.14 -13.47
CA GLY A 173 -26.95 11.86 -13.24
C GLY A 173 -27.07 11.02 -14.51
N LEU A 174 -27.33 11.65 -15.66
CA LEU A 174 -27.39 10.97 -16.94
C LEU A 174 -25.99 10.60 -17.48
N ASN A 175 -24.99 11.47 -17.29
CA ASN A 175 -23.60 11.23 -17.67
C ASN A 175 -23.02 9.99 -16.97
N ASN A 176 -23.38 9.78 -15.70
CA ASN A 176 -23.00 8.59 -14.94
C ASN A 176 -23.47 7.29 -15.59
N LEU A 177 -24.64 7.29 -16.25
CA LEU A 177 -25.11 6.15 -17.03
C LEU A 177 -24.37 6.06 -18.38
N HIS A 178 -24.24 7.20 -19.07
CA HIS A 178 -23.71 7.27 -20.44
C HIS A 178 -22.22 6.89 -20.55
N VAL A 179 -21.36 7.29 -19.60
CA VAL A 179 -19.92 6.93 -19.57
C VAL A 179 -19.72 5.40 -19.45
N LYS A 180 -20.69 4.70 -18.85
CA LYS A 180 -20.69 3.24 -18.75
C LYS A 180 -21.41 2.55 -19.91
N ASN A 181 -21.73 3.29 -20.97
CA ASN A 181 -22.54 2.84 -22.11
C ASN A 181 -23.92 2.29 -21.71
N ILE A 182 -24.56 2.87 -20.69
CA ILE A 182 -25.92 2.51 -20.27
C ILE A 182 -26.88 3.60 -20.71
N MET A 183 -27.94 3.22 -21.42
CA MET A 183 -29.06 4.10 -21.74
C MET A 183 -30.14 3.97 -20.68
N HIS A 184 -30.69 5.09 -20.23
CA HIS A 184 -31.83 5.11 -19.30
C HIS A 184 -33.14 4.74 -20.00
N ARG A 185 -33.37 5.29 -21.20
CA ARG A 185 -34.52 5.07 -22.11
C ARG A 185 -35.86 5.62 -21.65
N ASP A 186 -35.99 6.04 -20.40
CA ASP A 186 -37.22 6.67 -19.89
C ASP A 186 -36.94 7.98 -19.13
N ILE A 187 -36.18 8.90 -19.74
CA ILE A 187 -35.88 10.20 -19.13
C ILE A 187 -37.11 11.10 -19.17
N LYS A 188 -37.58 11.50 -17.98
CA LYS A 188 -38.74 12.37 -17.75
C LYS A 188 -38.69 12.98 -16.34
N PRO A 189 -39.44 14.07 -16.04
CA PRO A 189 -39.37 14.74 -14.73
C PRO A 189 -39.73 13.83 -13.53
N GLN A 190 -40.54 12.80 -13.71
CA GLN A 190 -40.93 11.87 -12.64
C GLN A 190 -39.76 11.00 -12.16
N ASN A 191 -38.76 10.78 -13.01
CA ASN A 191 -37.63 9.88 -12.73
C ASN A 191 -36.44 10.63 -12.13
N PHE A 192 -36.55 11.94 -11.89
CA PHE A 192 -35.58 12.71 -11.12
C PHE A 192 -36.16 13.04 -9.75
N LEU A 193 -35.55 12.49 -8.71
CA LEU A 193 -35.93 12.69 -7.30
C LEU A 193 -35.13 13.83 -6.68
N VAL A 194 -35.79 14.59 -5.80
CA VAL A 194 -35.22 15.67 -5.00
C VAL A 194 -34.96 15.11 -3.62
N CYS A 195 -33.70 15.14 -3.20
CA CYS A 195 -33.27 14.65 -1.90
C CYS A 195 -32.50 15.76 -1.17
N PRO A 196 -32.52 15.82 0.17
CA PRO A 196 -31.74 16.81 0.91
C PRO A 196 -30.24 16.60 0.68
N SER A 197 -29.48 17.70 0.62
CA SER A 197 -28.03 17.71 0.48
C SER A 197 -27.43 18.77 1.40
N GLU A 198 -26.41 18.40 2.16
CA GLU A 198 -25.66 19.35 2.97
C GLU A 198 -24.78 20.27 2.12
N GLU A 199 -24.27 19.77 0.99
CA GLU A 199 -23.39 20.49 0.06
C GLU A 199 -24.14 21.53 -0.79
N TYR A 200 -25.35 21.21 -1.25
CA TYR A 200 -26.11 22.01 -2.22
C TYR A 200 -27.44 22.55 -1.69
N GLY A 201 -27.81 22.20 -0.47
CA GLY A 201 -29.20 22.25 -0.01
C GLY A 201 -30.01 21.08 -0.59
N PHE A 202 -30.09 20.94 -1.90
CA PHE A 202 -30.81 19.82 -2.50
C PHE A 202 -29.97 19.12 -3.56
N SER A 203 -30.15 17.80 -3.66
CA SER A 203 -29.61 16.98 -4.72
C SER A 203 -30.72 16.46 -5.63
N ILE A 204 -30.46 16.39 -6.93
CA ILE A 204 -31.31 15.75 -7.93
C ILE A 204 -30.71 14.37 -8.27
N LYS A 205 -31.48 13.31 -8.02
CA LYS A 205 -31.07 11.92 -8.23
C LYS A 205 -31.96 11.22 -9.24
N LEU A 206 -31.37 10.62 -10.27
CA LEU A 206 -32.07 9.82 -11.26
C LEU A 206 -32.49 8.46 -10.66
N CYS A 207 -33.72 8.02 -10.95
CA CYS A 207 -34.29 6.76 -10.48
C CYS A 207 -34.98 6.01 -11.63
N ASP A 208 -35.42 4.78 -11.34
CA ASP A 208 -36.18 3.93 -12.27
C ASP A 208 -35.38 3.44 -13.49
N LEU A 209 -34.39 2.59 -13.23
CA LEU A 209 -33.57 1.94 -14.26
C LEU A 209 -34.25 0.70 -14.87
N GLY A 210 -35.55 0.48 -14.69
CA GLY A 210 -36.24 -0.72 -15.19
C GLY A 210 -36.12 -0.93 -16.70
N PHE A 211 -36.09 0.16 -17.48
CA PHE A 211 -35.88 0.12 -18.93
C PHE A 211 -34.41 0.19 -19.36
N ALA A 212 -33.49 0.39 -18.42
CA ALA A 212 -32.10 0.66 -18.73
C ALA A 212 -31.41 -0.56 -19.37
N SER A 213 -30.49 -0.29 -20.29
CA SER A 213 -29.78 -1.31 -21.04
C SER A 213 -28.39 -0.86 -21.48
N ALA A 214 -27.43 -1.78 -21.41
CA ALA A 214 -26.09 -1.57 -21.93
C ALA A 214 -26.06 -1.59 -23.46
N VAL A 215 -25.26 -0.71 -24.07
CA VAL A 215 -25.04 -0.62 -25.52
C VAL A 215 -23.82 -1.45 -25.89
N SER A 216 -23.96 -2.42 -26.81
CA SER A 216 -22.82 -3.18 -27.34
C SER A 216 -22.18 -2.42 -28.51
N LYS A 217 -20.86 -2.57 -28.69
CA LYS A 217 -20.05 -1.83 -29.69
C LYS A 217 -20.44 -2.07 -31.15
N SER A 218 -21.43 -2.92 -31.46
CA SER A 218 -21.74 -3.34 -32.83
C SER A 218 -23.20 -3.22 -33.27
N LYS A 219 -24.18 -2.82 -32.43
CA LYS A 219 -25.58 -2.69 -32.87
C LYS A 219 -26.38 -1.58 -32.17
N SER A 220 -27.23 -0.89 -32.95
CA SER A 220 -28.38 -0.14 -32.45
C SER A 220 -29.34 -1.08 -31.73
N PHE A 221 -29.91 -0.64 -30.61
CA PHE A 221 -30.90 -1.44 -29.89
C PHE A 221 -32.27 -1.31 -30.57
N MET A 222 -32.77 -2.40 -31.15
CA MET A 222 -34.07 -2.46 -31.84
C MET A 222 -35.19 -2.69 -30.81
N SER A 223 -35.69 -1.64 -30.17
CA SER A 223 -36.94 -1.67 -29.38
C SER A 223 -37.36 -0.26 -28.95
N LYS A 224 -38.66 0.04 -29.08
CA LYS A 224 -39.30 1.25 -28.55
C LYS A 224 -39.66 0.99 -27.08
N LYS A 225 -39.01 1.68 -26.14
CA LYS A 225 -39.25 1.56 -24.68
C LYS A 225 -39.13 2.93 -24.02
N GLY A 226 -39.98 3.20 -23.02
CA GLY A 226 -40.06 4.47 -22.29
C GLY A 226 -41.38 5.19 -22.53
N THR A 227 -41.46 6.45 -22.11
CA THR A 227 -42.68 7.28 -22.23
C THR A 227 -42.76 7.94 -23.59
N ASP A 228 -43.80 7.60 -24.36
CA ASP A 228 -43.99 8.02 -25.76
C ASP A 228 -43.70 9.49 -26.02
N SER A 229 -44.23 10.41 -25.21
CA SER A 229 -44.08 11.85 -25.40
C SER A 229 -42.64 12.35 -25.37
N TYR A 230 -41.70 11.64 -24.74
CA TYR A 230 -40.28 12.03 -24.61
C TYR A 230 -39.35 11.37 -25.64
N PHE A 231 -39.88 10.56 -26.56
CA PHE A 231 -39.05 9.87 -27.56
C PHE A 231 -38.32 10.80 -28.53
N ALA A 232 -37.07 10.44 -28.79
CA ALA A 232 -36.25 11.01 -29.85
C ALA A 232 -36.71 10.50 -31.23
N PRO A 233 -36.40 11.21 -32.33
CA PRO A 233 -36.73 10.79 -33.70
C PRO A 233 -36.31 9.35 -34.00
N GLU A 234 -35.07 8.99 -33.66
CA GLU A 234 -34.55 7.66 -33.95
C GLU A 234 -35.20 6.55 -33.09
N VAL A 235 -35.76 6.88 -31.92
CA VAL A 235 -36.47 5.91 -31.07
C VAL A 235 -37.84 5.58 -31.66
N GLU A 236 -38.51 6.54 -32.30
CA GLU A 236 -39.75 6.31 -33.06
C GLU A 236 -39.51 5.38 -34.25
N GLU A 237 -38.34 5.47 -34.87
CA GLU A 237 -37.86 4.55 -35.92
C GLU A 237 -37.38 3.19 -35.35
N GLY A 238 -37.55 2.97 -34.05
CA GLY A 238 -37.22 1.72 -33.36
C GLY A 238 -35.76 1.59 -32.95
N GLN A 239 -34.94 2.63 -33.10
CA GLN A 239 -33.51 2.59 -32.81
C GLN A 239 -33.14 3.43 -31.58
N SER A 240 -32.92 2.79 -30.44
CA SER A 240 -32.49 3.48 -29.21
C SER A 240 -30.97 3.67 -29.13
N ARG A 241 -30.52 4.87 -28.74
CA ARG A 241 -29.11 5.23 -28.51
C ARG A 241 -28.93 6.07 -27.25
N ILE A 242 -27.68 6.23 -26.79
CA ILE A 242 -27.31 7.10 -25.68
C ILE A 242 -27.75 8.55 -25.97
N GLN A 243 -27.58 8.99 -27.21
CA GLN A 243 -28.03 10.29 -27.68
C GLN A 243 -29.55 10.46 -27.67
N SER A 244 -30.32 9.36 -27.62
CA SER A 244 -31.78 9.42 -27.48
C SER A 244 -32.20 9.93 -26.10
N ASP A 245 -31.50 9.50 -25.03
CA ASP A 245 -31.73 10.04 -23.68
C ASP A 245 -31.43 11.53 -23.60
N LEU A 246 -30.44 12.02 -24.37
CA LEU A 246 -30.10 13.44 -24.41
C LEU A 246 -31.21 14.27 -25.05
N PHE A 247 -31.87 13.75 -26.09
CA PHE A 247 -33.04 14.41 -26.66
C PHE A 247 -34.17 14.52 -25.63
N SER A 248 -34.48 13.43 -24.93
CA SER A 248 -35.46 13.42 -23.84
C SER A 248 -35.08 14.39 -22.72
N LEU A 249 -33.80 14.47 -22.33
CA LEU A 249 -33.29 15.44 -21.36
C LEU A 249 -33.44 16.89 -21.87
N GLY A 250 -33.23 17.13 -23.17
CA GLY A 250 -33.43 18.44 -23.80
C GLY A 250 -34.85 18.97 -23.62
N LEU A 251 -35.86 18.09 -23.68
CA LEU A 251 -37.25 18.44 -23.37
C LEU A 251 -37.41 18.83 -21.89
N VAL A 252 -36.86 18.03 -20.96
CA VAL A 252 -36.93 18.33 -19.51
C VAL A 252 -36.23 19.65 -19.16
N LEU A 253 -35.07 19.93 -19.77
CA LEU A 253 -34.33 21.19 -19.59
C LEU A 253 -35.11 22.39 -20.11
N LEU A 254 -35.79 22.25 -21.25
CA LEU A 254 -36.59 23.33 -21.82
C LEU A 254 -37.79 23.67 -20.93
N GLU A 255 -38.45 22.65 -20.36
CA GLU A 255 -39.53 22.81 -19.39
C GLU A 255 -39.05 23.51 -18.10
N LEU A 256 -37.93 23.05 -17.51
CA LEU A 256 -37.31 23.67 -16.34
C LEU A 256 -37.01 25.14 -16.57
N ASP A 257 -36.49 25.48 -17.73
CA ASP A 257 -36.08 26.85 -18.04
C ASP A 257 -37.28 27.80 -18.23
N ASN A 258 -38.43 27.25 -18.68
CA ASN A 258 -39.61 28.00 -19.11
C ASN A 258 -40.90 27.59 -18.34
N LEU A 259 -40.79 27.26 -17.05
CA LEU A 259 -41.92 26.81 -16.21
C LEU A 259 -43.14 27.75 -16.19
N LYS A 260 -42.95 29.04 -16.49
CA LYS A 260 -44.04 30.04 -16.58
C LYS A 260 -44.92 29.86 -17.82
N THR A 261 -44.34 29.38 -18.92
CA THR A 261 -44.99 29.34 -20.24
C THR A 261 -45.27 27.91 -20.70
N LEU A 262 -44.43 26.94 -20.32
CA LEU A 262 -44.62 25.52 -20.59
C LEU A 262 -45.39 24.84 -19.45
N ASN A 263 -46.59 24.35 -19.75
CA ASN A 263 -47.43 23.55 -18.83
C ASN A 263 -47.11 22.05 -18.95
N GLU A 264 -47.73 21.19 -18.15
CA GLU A 264 -47.42 19.76 -18.12
C GLU A 264 -47.70 18.97 -19.43
N ASN A 265 -48.44 19.56 -20.37
CA ASN A 265 -48.82 18.92 -21.64
C ASN A 265 -48.22 19.61 -22.88
N TRP A 266 -47.12 20.36 -22.70
CA TRP A 266 -46.54 21.18 -23.76
C TRP A 266 -45.90 20.36 -24.91
N ILE A 267 -45.55 19.10 -24.65
CA ILE A 267 -44.97 18.17 -25.64
C ILE A 267 -46.10 17.42 -26.36
N ASP A 268 -46.65 18.04 -27.41
CA ASP A 268 -47.67 17.41 -28.27
C ASP A 268 -47.11 16.97 -29.63
N THR A 269 -47.96 16.29 -30.42
CA THR A 269 -47.60 15.76 -31.75
C THR A 269 -47.04 16.83 -32.69
N LYS A 270 -47.55 18.07 -32.60
CA LYS A 270 -47.12 19.17 -33.47
C LYS A 270 -45.74 19.70 -33.06
N ILE A 271 -45.48 19.86 -31.76
CA ILE A 271 -44.16 20.26 -31.25
C ILE A 271 -43.10 19.23 -31.60
N ARG A 272 -43.42 17.95 -31.44
CA ARG A 272 -42.50 16.85 -31.81
C ARG A 272 -42.17 16.86 -33.30
N TYR A 273 -43.17 17.06 -34.16
CA TYR A 273 -42.95 17.17 -35.61
C TYR A 273 -41.94 18.29 -35.95
N TYR A 274 -42.10 19.48 -35.35
CA TYR A 274 -41.16 20.58 -35.56
C TYR A 274 -39.74 20.22 -35.09
N LEU A 275 -39.61 19.69 -33.86
CA LEU A 275 -38.29 19.30 -33.33
C LEU A 275 -37.63 18.19 -34.16
N PHE A 276 -38.41 17.24 -34.69
CA PHE A 276 -37.90 16.15 -35.52
C PHE A 276 -37.39 16.64 -36.89
N ASN A 277 -37.93 17.74 -37.40
CA ASN A 277 -37.45 18.39 -38.62
C ASN A 277 -36.36 19.44 -38.37
N GLY A 278 -35.96 19.65 -37.10
CA GLY A 278 -34.95 20.64 -36.71
C GLY A 278 -35.48 22.07 -36.72
N GLU A 279 -36.81 22.22 -36.72
CA GLU A 279 -37.48 23.51 -36.66
C GLU A 279 -37.55 24.02 -35.21
N ASN A 280 -37.47 25.34 -35.06
CA ASN A 280 -37.62 25.98 -33.76
C ASN A 280 -39.10 26.02 -33.34
N ILE A 281 -39.36 25.89 -32.03
CA ILE A 281 -40.70 26.13 -31.48
C ILE A 281 -41.10 27.58 -31.76
N THR A 282 -42.24 27.77 -32.43
CA THR A 282 -42.69 29.09 -32.88
C THR A 282 -43.14 29.96 -31.70
N LYS A 283 -42.79 31.25 -31.75
CA LYS A 283 -43.18 32.23 -30.72
C LYS A 283 -44.70 32.40 -30.61
N GLU A 284 -45.44 32.02 -31.63
CA GLU A 284 -46.91 32.07 -31.67
C GLU A 284 -47.56 31.10 -30.66
N LYS A 285 -46.87 30.02 -30.25
CA LYS A 285 -47.41 29.02 -29.32
C LYS A 285 -46.81 29.11 -27.91
N TYR A 286 -45.50 29.32 -27.78
CA TYR A 286 -44.84 29.48 -26.48
C TYR A 286 -43.75 30.55 -26.54
N GLN A 287 -43.69 31.40 -25.50
CA GLN A 287 -42.61 32.35 -25.33
C GLN A 287 -41.45 31.68 -24.59
N ILE A 288 -40.36 31.43 -25.31
CA ILE A 288 -39.15 30.75 -24.83
C ILE A 288 -38.01 31.75 -24.68
N ASP A 289 -37.30 31.71 -23.55
CA ASP A 289 -36.08 32.49 -23.34
C ASP A 289 -34.91 31.88 -24.13
N LYS A 290 -34.64 32.45 -25.31
CA LYS A 290 -33.55 31.98 -26.19
C LYS A 290 -32.15 32.37 -25.71
N ASN A 291 -32.04 33.25 -24.72
CA ASN A 291 -30.76 33.80 -24.27
C ASN A 291 -30.19 33.02 -23.09
N SER A 292 -30.99 32.17 -22.44
CA SER A 292 -30.54 31.38 -21.29
C SER A 292 -29.48 30.34 -21.69
N ASN A 293 -28.60 30.01 -20.75
CA ASN A 293 -27.60 28.95 -20.97
C ASN A 293 -28.28 27.58 -21.08
N ILE A 294 -29.34 27.34 -20.30
CA ILE A 294 -30.09 26.08 -20.35
C ILE A 294 -30.76 25.89 -21.72
N TYR A 295 -31.30 26.95 -22.33
CA TYR A 295 -31.85 26.88 -23.68
C TYR A 295 -30.78 26.50 -24.71
N LYS A 296 -29.59 27.11 -24.65
CA LYS A 296 -28.48 26.77 -25.55
C LYS A 296 -28.08 25.29 -25.45
N ILE A 297 -28.02 24.76 -24.23
CA ILE A 297 -27.77 23.33 -23.97
C ILE A 297 -28.93 22.48 -24.50
N ALA A 298 -30.17 22.86 -24.24
CA ALA A 298 -31.35 22.16 -24.75
C ALA A 298 -31.38 22.12 -26.28
N GLN A 299 -30.92 23.16 -26.97
CA GLN A 299 -30.82 23.16 -28.44
C GLN A 299 -29.80 22.14 -28.97
N ILE A 300 -28.71 21.91 -28.25
CA ILE A 300 -27.74 20.86 -28.61
C ILE A 300 -28.37 19.47 -28.43
N CYS A 301 -29.11 19.28 -27.33
CA CYS A 301 -29.84 18.04 -27.05
C CYS A 301 -30.94 17.74 -28.09
N LEU A 302 -31.64 18.77 -28.58
CA LEU A 302 -32.83 18.62 -29.41
C LEU A 302 -32.55 18.54 -30.92
N LYS A 303 -31.29 18.38 -31.35
CA LYS A 303 -30.99 18.21 -32.77
C LYS A 303 -31.63 16.93 -33.34
N PRO A 304 -32.22 16.96 -34.55
CA PRO A 304 -32.88 15.80 -35.15
C PRO A 304 -31.99 14.57 -35.28
N LYS A 305 -30.80 14.74 -35.86
CA LYS A 305 -29.86 13.65 -36.06
C LYS A 305 -29.10 13.40 -34.78
N TYR A 306 -29.13 12.15 -34.31
CA TYR A 306 -28.45 11.75 -33.09
C TYR A 306 -26.93 12.00 -33.13
N LEU A 307 -26.28 11.90 -34.29
CA LEU A 307 -24.83 12.15 -34.44
C LEU A 307 -24.44 13.62 -34.23
N ASP A 308 -25.38 14.55 -34.39
CA ASP A 308 -25.11 15.97 -34.20
C ASP A 308 -25.25 16.39 -32.73
N ARG A 309 -25.82 15.52 -31.89
CA ARG A 309 -25.90 15.71 -30.44
C ARG A 309 -24.56 15.33 -29.82
N THR A 310 -24.08 16.16 -28.91
CA THR A 310 -22.85 15.91 -28.16
C THR A 310 -23.09 14.82 -27.10
N THR A 311 -22.08 14.50 -26.31
CA THR A 311 -22.23 13.62 -25.14
C THR A 311 -22.74 14.38 -23.91
N ALA A 312 -23.26 13.66 -22.91
CA ALA A 312 -23.66 14.25 -21.63
C ALA A 312 -22.50 15.01 -20.95
N GLY A 313 -21.28 14.45 -20.96
CA GLY A 313 -20.09 15.09 -20.38
C GLY A 313 -19.67 16.37 -21.11
N GLU A 314 -19.84 16.44 -22.43
CA GLU A 314 -19.61 17.68 -23.19
C GLU A 314 -20.68 18.73 -22.90
N LEU A 315 -21.96 18.34 -22.79
CA LEU A 315 -23.04 19.26 -22.38
C LEU A 315 -22.78 19.84 -20.99
N LEU A 316 -22.32 18.99 -20.06
CA LEU A 316 -21.95 19.38 -18.71
C LEU A 316 -20.81 20.40 -18.72
N THR A 317 -19.73 20.10 -19.46
CA THR A 317 -18.57 20.98 -19.60
C THR A 317 -19.00 22.34 -20.17
N GLN A 318 -19.80 22.34 -21.23
CA GLN A 318 -20.32 23.57 -21.85
C GLN A 318 -21.21 24.37 -20.89
N LEU A 319 -22.12 23.72 -20.15
CA LEU A 319 -23.00 24.41 -19.22
C LEU A 319 -22.22 25.00 -18.04
N ILE A 320 -21.23 24.28 -17.50
CA ILE A 320 -20.34 24.78 -16.43
C ILE A 320 -19.52 25.99 -16.93
N GLN A 321 -18.98 25.92 -18.15
CA GLN A 321 -18.27 27.04 -18.76
C GLN A 321 -19.18 28.26 -18.97
N MET A 322 -20.40 28.05 -19.47
CA MET A 322 -21.39 29.12 -19.67
C MET A 322 -21.92 29.71 -18.35
N HIS A 323 -21.90 28.95 -17.26
CA HIS A 323 -22.19 29.43 -15.91
C HIS A 323 -21.05 30.33 -15.37
N GLY A 324 -19.81 30.10 -15.78
CA GLY A 324 -18.69 31.04 -15.62
C GLY A 324 -18.08 31.14 -14.23
N GLN A 325 -18.47 30.29 -13.28
CA GLN A 325 -17.94 30.24 -11.91
C GLN A 325 -17.82 28.78 -11.43
N PRO A 326 -16.76 28.41 -10.68
CA PRO A 326 -16.66 27.10 -10.03
C PRO A 326 -17.83 26.90 -9.05
N LEU A 327 -18.56 25.78 -9.13
CA LEU A 327 -19.77 25.53 -8.30
C LEU A 327 -19.51 25.76 -6.81
N LYS A 328 -18.33 25.33 -6.32
CA LYS A 328 -17.89 25.52 -4.94
C LYS A 328 -17.85 27.00 -4.52
N PHE A 329 -17.55 27.94 -5.43
CA PHE A 329 -17.50 29.37 -5.13
C PHE A 329 -18.89 30.04 -5.19
N VAL A 330 -19.76 29.64 -6.13
CA VAL A 330 -21.12 30.20 -6.21
C VAL A 330 -21.95 29.78 -5.01
N LEU A 331 -21.92 28.51 -4.62
CA LEU A 331 -22.69 28.00 -3.48
C LEU A 331 -22.14 28.50 -2.14
N THR A 332 -20.81 28.52 -1.97
CA THR A 332 -20.21 29.15 -0.78
C THR A 332 -20.58 30.64 -0.72
N SER A 333 -20.63 31.35 -1.85
CA SER A 333 -21.08 32.75 -1.87
C SER A 333 -22.58 32.94 -1.67
N MET A 334 -23.44 31.99 -2.07
CA MET A 334 -24.90 32.04 -1.87
C MET A 334 -25.31 31.63 -0.45
N ILE A 335 -24.56 30.70 0.18
CA ILE A 335 -24.66 30.33 1.59
C ILE A 335 -24.14 31.47 2.48
N ILE A 336 -23.09 32.18 2.05
CA ILE A 336 -22.50 33.31 2.80
C ILE A 336 -23.29 34.63 2.62
N LYS A 337 -24.09 34.81 1.54
CA LYS A 337 -24.74 36.11 1.22
C LYS A 337 -26.26 36.22 1.46
N GLU A 338 -26.91 35.34 2.23
CA GLU A 338 -28.35 35.46 2.55
C GLU A 338 -29.26 35.77 1.33
N GLN A 339 -29.14 35.01 0.23
CA GLN A 339 -30.10 35.08 -0.89
C GLN A 339 -30.78 33.75 -1.19
N ILE A 340 -31.19 33.05 -0.14
CA ILE A 340 -32.20 31.98 -0.22
C ILE A 340 -33.44 32.47 0.56
N PRO A 341 -34.66 32.43 -0.01
CA PRO A 341 -35.87 32.84 0.70
C PRO A 341 -35.97 32.12 2.04
N LYS A 342 -36.24 32.87 3.13
CA LYS A 342 -36.29 32.44 4.55
C LYS A 342 -37.06 31.13 4.86
N GLN A 343 -37.81 30.60 3.90
CA GLN A 343 -38.58 29.35 4.01
C GLN A 343 -37.75 28.09 3.72
N ALA A 344 -36.71 28.13 2.88
CA ALA A 344 -35.85 26.97 2.62
C ALA A 344 -34.83 26.75 3.75
N GLN A 345 -34.35 27.83 4.39
CA GLN A 345 -33.44 27.77 5.53
C GLN A 345 -34.04 26.99 6.73
N GLN A 346 -35.35 27.16 6.98
CA GLN A 346 -36.05 26.46 8.07
C GLN A 346 -36.17 24.94 7.87
N ILE A 347 -36.02 24.46 6.62
CA ILE A 347 -36.01 23.03 6.29
C ILE A 347 -34.59 22.47 6.48
N PHE A 348 -33.55 23.23 6.12
CA PHE A 348 -32.16 22.84 6.28
C PHE A 348 -31.69 22.76 7.72
N ASP A 349 -32.13 23.68 8.58
CA ASP A 349 -31.70 23.72 9.98
C ASP A 349 -32.20 22.50 10.78
N ARG A 350 -33.25 21.79 10.32
CA ARG A 350 -33.71 20.52 10.96
C ARG A 350 -32.92 19.29 10.53
N ILE A 351 -32.27 19.32 9.37
CA ILE A 351 -31.60 18.16 8.77
C ILE A 351 -30.16 18.04 9.26
N ASN A 352 -29.47 19.17 9.42
CA ASN A 352 -28.08 19.23 9.88
C ASN A 352 -27.88 18.80 11.35
N GLN A 353 -28.96 18.69 12.13
CA GLN A 353 -28.87 18.19 13.51
C GLN A 353 -28.72 16.67 13.60
N GLN A 354 -28.89 15.92 12.50
CA GLN A 354 -28.81 14.45 12.47
C GLN A 354 -27.52 13.87 11.86
N GLN A 355 -26.68 14.66 11.16
CA GLN A 355 -25.46 14.17 10.50
C GLN A 355 -24.17 14.39 11.30
N LYS A 356 -24.23 14.19 12.62
CA LYS A 356 -23.03 14.19 13.46
C LYS A 356 -22.18 12.91 13.35
N ASP A 357 -22.62 11.90 12.58
CA ASP A 357 -21.96 10.59 12.51
C ASP A 357 -21.09 10.43 11.23
N MET A 358 -20.04 11.25 11.25
CA MET A 358 -18.81 11.29 10.46
C MET A 358 -18.06 9.94 10.26
N HIS A 359 -18.43 9.08 9.28
CA HIS A 359 -17.54 7.94 8.93
C HIS A 359 -17.47 7.42 7.47
N ASN A 360 -18.35 7.76 6.51
CA ASN A 360 -18.43 7.01 5.23
C ASN A 360 -17.84 7.67 3.95
N GLN A 361 -16.99 8.70 4.06
CA GLN A 361 -16.55 9.53 2.90
C GLN A 361 -15.41 8.95 2.03
N PHE A 362 -14.73 7.88 2.46
CA PHE A 362 -13.55 7.35 1.76
C PHE A 362 -13.88 6.23 0.75
N ASP A 363 -14.87 5.39 1.04
CA ASP A 363 -15.24 4.27 0.14
C ASP A 363 -15.89 4.75 -1.17
N GLN A 364 -16.49 5.94 -1.16
CA GLN A 364 -17.06 6.61 -2.34
C GLN A 364 -16.00 7.08 -3.35
N HIS A 365 -14.88 7.61 -2.87
CA HIS A 365 -13.79 8.13 -3.73
C HIS A 365 -13.07 6.99 -4.47
N ALA A 366 -12.97 5.85 -3.80
CA ALA A 366 -12.39 4.63 -4.33
C ALA A 366 -13.24 3.97 -5.41
N GLN A 367 -14.56 3.90 -5.17
CA GLN A 367 -15.52 3.38 -6.13
C GLN A 367 -15.53 4.27 -7.40
N GLN A 368 -15.48 5.60 -7.25
CA GLN A 368 -15.37 6.56 -8.38
C GLN A 368 -14.09 6.38 -9.21
N ILE A 369 -12.94 6.10 -8.59
CA ILE A 369 -11.69 5.84 -9.33
C ILE A 369 -11.75 4.47 -10.06
N LEU A 370 -12.34 3.45 -9.43
CA LEU A 370 -12.62 2.14 -10.05
C LEU A 370 -13.66 2.24 -11.17
N ASP A 371 -14.57 3.20 -11.09
CA ASP A 371 -15.66 3.41 -12.05
C ASP A 371 -15.31 4.27 -13.26
N ASN A 372 -14.31 5.14 -13.12
CA ASN A 372 -13.68 5.93 -14.20
C ASN A 372 -12.58 5.15 -14.95
N THR A 373 -12.32 3.91 -14.54
CA THR A 373 -11.46 2.97 -15.27
C THR A 373 -12.21 2.44 -16.49
N ASN A 374 -11.73 2.80 -17.69
CA ASN A 374 -12.33 2.49 -19.00
C ASN A 374 -12.66 0.99 -19.15
N THR A 375 -13.74 0.62 -19.85
CA THR A 375 -14.20 -0.80 -19.95
C THR A 375 -13.17 -1.72 -20.63
N LYS A 376 -12.33 -1.17 -21.53
CA LYS A 376 -11.17 -1.89 -22.13
C LYS A 376 -10.10 -2.25 -21.09
N ILE A 377 -9.98 -1.45 -20.04
CA ILE A 377 -8.98 -1.60 -18.98
C ILE A 377 -9.47 -2.63 -17.94
N LYS A 378 -10.77 -2.63 -17.59
CA LYS A 378 -11.40 -3.68 -16.75
C LYS A 378 -11.37 -5.08 -17.40
N GLN A 379 -11.33 -5.18 -18.73
CA GLN A 379 -11.23 -6.45 -19.46
C GLN A 379 -9.78 -7.01 -19.54
N LYS A 380 -8.75 -6.19 -19.27
CA LYS A 380 -7.34 -6.61 -19.31
C LYS A 380 -6.78 -7.09 -17.96
N ASP A 381 -7.48 -6.85 -16.84
CA ASP A 381 -7.14 -7.42 -15.53
C ASP A 381 -7.62 -8.89 -15.42
N PHE A 382 -6.93 -9.80 -16.11
CA PHE A 382 -7.28 -11.22 -16.20
C PHE A 382 -7.20 -11.99 -14.87
N GLN A 383 -6.56 -11.42 -13.83
CA GLN A 383 -6.35 -12.08 -12.53
C GLN A 383 -7.18 -11.52 -11.37
N ALA A 384 -8.02 -10.50 -11.61
CA ALA A 384 -8.88 -9.89 -10.60
C ALA A 384 -8.12 -9.31 -9.38
N GLN A 385 -6.84 -8.95 -9.51
CA GLN A 385 -5.97 -8.55 -8.39
C GLN A 385 -6.43 -7.26 -7.67
N PHE A 386 -7.15 -6.37 -8.38
CA PHE A 386 -7.57 -5.05 -7.88
C PHE A 386 -9.09 -4.80 -8.02
N THR A 387 -9.88 -5.84 -8.27
CA THR A 387 -11.30 -5.73 -8.63
C THR A 387 -12.27 -5.56 -7.46
N LYS A 388 -11.78 -5.63 -6.20
CA LYS A 388 -12.57 -5.32 -5.00
C LYS A 388 -12.38 -3.85 -4.61
N VAL A 389 -13.48 -3.11 -4.59
CA VAL A 389 -13.54 -1.67 -4.27
C VAL A 389 -12.95 -1.37 -2.91
N GLU A 390 -13.19 -2.24 -1.94
CA GLU A 390 -12.61 -2.15 -0.60
C GLU A 390 -11.07 -2.13 -0.63
N VAL A 391 -10.45 -2.94 -1.49
CA VAL A 391 -8.99 -3.01 -1.62
C VAL A 391 -8.44 -1.76 -2.30
N LEU A 392 -9.07 -1.30 -3.39
CA LEU A 392 -8.68 -0.05 -4.05
C LEU A 392 -8.94 1.18 -3.16
N SER A 393 -9.99 1.15 -2.34
CA SER A 393 -10.34 2.20 -1.38
C SER A 393 -9.29 2.37 -0.32
N ASN A 394 -8.92 1.28 0.32
CA ASN A 394 -7.89 1.29 1.33
C ASN A 394 -6.53 1.70 0.74
N LEU A 395 -6.24 1.29 -0.49
CA LEU A 395 -5.02 1.66 -1.21
C LEU A 395 -4.97 3.17 -1.52
N LEU A 396 -6.03 3.73 -2.10
CA LEU A 396 -6.14 5.16 -2.42
C LEU A 396 -6.20 6.03 -1.16
N LYS A 397 -6.86 5.53 -0.10
CA LYS A 397 -6.87 6.14 1.23
C LYS A 397 -5.46 6.21 1.81
N SER A 398 -4.70 5.11 1.76
CA SER A 398 -3.30 5.10 2.20
C SER A 398 -2.43 6.07 1.38
N LEU A 399 -2.61 6.13 0.06
CA LEU A 399 -1.91 7.09 -0.82
C LEU A 399 -2.24 8.56 -0.47
N TYR A 400 -3.46 8.83 -0.04
CA TYR A 400 -3.96 10.16 0.30
C TYR A 400 -3.58 10.62 1.73
N GLU A 401 -3.66 9.74 2.73
CA GLU A 401 -3.35 10.03 4.14
C GLU A 401 -1.91 10.53 4.34
N HIS A 402 -0.99 10.11 3.48
CA HIS A 402 0.40 10.58 3.50
C HIS A 402 0.62 12.00 2.94
N LYS A 403 -0.44 12.67 2.42
CA LYS A 403 -0.39 14.03 1.81
C LYS A 403 0.71 14.20 0.75
N LYS A 404 1.09 13.11 0.06
CA LYS A 404 2.20 13.10 -0.93
C LYS A 404 1.75 13.55 -2.32
N TYR A 405 0.47 13.34 -2.66
CA TYR A 405 -0.12 13.62 -3.98
C TYR A 405 -1.37 14.48 -3.88
N SER A 406 -1.71 15.19 -4.96
CA SER A 406 -3.00 15.85 -5.14
C SER A 406 -4.13 14.82 -5.26
N ASN A 407 -5.34 15.18 -4.85
CA ASN A 407 -6.55 14.33 -4.85
C ASN A 407 -7.12 14.00 -6.24
N ASN A 408 -6.37 14.20 -7.32
CA ASN A 408 -6.82 13.99 -8.71
C ASN A 408 -6.07 12.81 -9.35
N PHE A 409 -6.34 11.60 -8.89
CA PHE A 409 -5.80 10.38 -9.50
C PHE A 409 -6.60 10.03 -10.76
N GLN A 410 -5.92 9.91 -11.90
CA GLN A 410 -6.49 9.45 -13.17
C GLN A 410 -5.94 8.07 -13.51
N ILE A 411 -6.79 7.08 -13.70
CA ILE A 411 -6.33 5.75 -14.13
C ILE A 411 -5.91 5.81 -15.59
N ILE A 412 -4.66 5.43 -15.88
CA ILE A 412 -4.12 5.31 -17.23
C ILE A 412 -4.33 3.89 -17.77
N SER A 413 -4.03 2.85 -16.97
CA SER A 413 -4.06 1.45 -17.43
C SER A 413 -4.22 0.44 -16.29
N PHE A 414 -4.63 -0.78 -16.64
CA PHE A 414 -4.62 -2.01 -15.84
C PHE A 414 -4.18 -3.17 -16.74
N GLY A 415 -3.31 -4.04 -16.22
CA GLY A 415 -2.87 -5.25 -16.92
C GLY A 415 -2.17 -6.24 -15.99
N ASN A 416 -1.52 -7.26 -16.56
CA ASN A 416 -0.78 -8.30 -15.82
C ASN A 416 0.27 -7.77 -14.84
N PHE A 417 0.73 -6.53 -15.03
CA PHE A 417 1.76 -5.87 -14.23
C PHE A 417 1.19 -4.81 -13.27
N GLY A 418 -0.13 -4.80 -13.03
CA GLY A 418 -0.79 -3.92 -12.06
C GLY A 418 -1.57 -2.73 -12.65
N MET A 419 -1.96 -1.80 -11.76
CA MET A 419 -2.73 -0.58 -12.03
C MET A 419 -1.81 0.64 -12.19
N VAL A 420 -2.07 1.49 -13.18
CA VAL A 420 -1.27 2.69 -13.46
C VAL A 420 -2.12 3.95 -13.31
N LEU A 421 -1.72 4.91 -12.47
CA LEU A 421 -2.45 6.15 -12.15
C LEU A 421 -1.62 7.41 -12.46
N ALA A 422 -2.12 8.37 -13.22
CA ALA A 422 -1.57 9.73 -13.26
C ALA A 422 -2.04 10.58 -12.07
N THR A 423 -1.16 11.41 -11.52
CA THR A 423 -1.49 12.41 -10.48
C THR A 423 -0.46 13.54 -10.47
N LYS A 424 -0.60 14.53 -9.58
CA LYS A 424 0.39 15.58 -9.32
C LYS A 424 1.04 15.40 -7.96
N LYS A 425 2.37 15.55 -7.89
CA LYS A 425 3.14 15.42 -6.64
C LYS A 425 3.19 16.76 -5.90
N ALA A 426 2.65 16.78 -4.67
CA ALA A 426 2.44 18.02 -3.92
C ALA A 426 3.73 18.77 -3.52
N LYS A 427 4.85 18.05 -3.35
CA LYS A 427 6.16 18.61 -2.94
C LYS A 427 7.14 18.91 -4.09
N LEU A 428 6.72 18.69 -5.34
CA LEU A 428 7.56 18.84 -6.53
C LEU A 428 6.88 19.81 -7.51
N ASP A 429 6.49 21.00 -7.02
CA ASP A 429 5.78 22.03 -7.78
C ASP A 429 4.56 21.52 -8.58
N ASN A 430 3.81 20.55 -8.02
CA ASN A 430 2.69 19.91 -8.70
C ASN A 430 3.07 19.24 -10.05
N LYS A 431 4.32 18.77 -10.20
CA LYS A 431 4.76 18.00 -11.37
C LYS A 431 3.84 16.79 -11.59
N GLU A 432 3.43 16.59 -12.83
CA GLU A 432 2.65 15.42 -13.23
C GLU A 432 3.53 14.16 -13.23
N ILE A 433 3.03 13.09 -12.61
CA ILE A 433 3.71 11.81 -12.49
C ILE A 433 2.73 10.66 -12.77
N VAL A 434 3.28 9.46 -12.91
CA VAL A 434 2.52 8.21 -13.03
C VAL A 434 2.85 7.29 -11.86
N LEU A 435 1.87 6.59 -11.30
CA LEU A 435 2.01 5.62 -10.23
C LEU A 435 1.70 4.23 -10.81
N LYS A 436 2.69 3.36 -10.97
CA LYS A 436 2.47 1.93 -11.27
C LYS A 436 2.31 1.19 -9.94
N ILE A 437 1.19 0.50 -9.75
CA ILE A 437 0.82 -0.15 -8.51
C ILE A 437 0.52 -1.63 -8.79
N GLN A 438 1.33 -2.51 -8.25
CA GLN A 438 1.23 -3.96 -8.50
C GLN A 438 1.19 -4.74 -7.20
N LYS A 439 0.45 -5.85 -7.20
CA LYS A 439 0.36 -6.76 -6.04
C LYS A 439 1.70 -7.46 -5.87
N ILE A 440 2.17 -7.55 -4.62
CA ILE A 440 3.41 -8.24 -4.29
C ILE A 440 3.09 -9.72 -4.10
N GLU A 441 3.26 -10.50 -5.17
CA GLU A 441 3.22 -11.97 -5.10
C GLU A 441 4.61 -12.53 -4.73
N ASP A 442 5.65 -12.03 -5.42
CA ASP A 442 7.05 -12.31 -5.11
C ASP A 442 7.82 -11.00 -4.88
N GLU A 443 8.25 -10.78 -3.64
CA GLU A 443 9.01 -9.60 -3.25
C GLU A 443 10.37 -9.52 -3.94
N GLN A 444 10.97 -10.64 -4.34
CA GLN A 444 12.27 -10.64 -5.04
C GLN A 444 12.15 -10.08 -6.46
N LEU A 445 11.07 -10.40 -7.19
CA LEU A 445 10.84 -9.88 -8.54
C LEU A 445 10.62 -8.37 -8.54
N ILE A 446 9.82 -7.87 -7.60
CA ILE A 446 9.59 -6.43 -7.41
C ILE A 446 10.89 -5.70 -7.09
N GLN A 447 11.70 -6.26 -6.18
CA GLN A 447 12.99 -5.67 -5.81
C GLN A 447 13.99 -5.71 -6.97
N ASN A 448 13.96 -6.76 -7.80
CA ASN A 448 14.76 -6.84 -9.02
C ASN A 448 14.38 -5.72 -10.00
N GLU A 449 13.09 -5.53 -10.30
CA GLU A 449 12.58 -4.46 -11.18
C GLU A 449 13.01 -3.07 -10.67
N ILE A 450 12.78 -2.77 -9.38
CA ILE A 450 13.23 -1.51 -8.75
C ILE A 450 14.74 -1.35 -8.89
N SER A 451 15.51 -2.41 -8.66
CA SER A 451 16.98 -2.35 -8.71
C SER A 451 17.52 -2.08 -10.11
N ILE A 452 16.86 -2.58 -11.15
CA ILE A 452 17.18 -2.32 -12.55
C ILE A 452 16.85 -0.87 -12.87
N MET A 453 15.62 -0.42 -12.61
CA MET A 453 15.20 0.96 -12.91
C MET A 453 16.01 2.03 -12.18
N GLN A 454 16.48 1.76 -10.96
CA GLN A 454 17.35 2.70 -10.22
C GLN A 454 18.74 2.88 -10.87
N LYS A 455 19.24 1.89 -11.61
CA LYS A 455 20.53 1.95 -12.32
C LYS A 455 20.43 2.74 -13.62
N LEU A 456 19.25 2.77 -14.23
CA LEU A 456 19.01 3.37 -15.53
C LEU A 456 18.47 4.80 -15.33
N LYS A 457 19.25 5.83 -15.68
CA LYS A 457 18.86 7.23 -15.43
C LYS A 457 19.03 8.12 -16.66
N GLU A 458 18.28 7.85 -17.73
CA GLU A 458 18.45 8.54 -19.01
C GLU A 458 17.14 8.81 -19.73
N PRO A 459 17.09 9.79 -20.66
CA PRO A 459 15.88 10.09 -21.42
C PRO A 459 15.42 8.94 -22.31
N LEU A 460 16.23 7.90 -22.52
CA LEU A 460 15.91 6.70 -23.30
C LEU A 460 15.07 5.65 -22.55
N VAL A 461 14.93 5.78 -21.23
CA VAL A 461 14.10 4.90 -20.39
C VAL A 461 13.16 5.74 -19.52
N VAL A 462 12.03 5.17 -19.11
CA VAL A 462 11.12 5.84 -18.18
C VAL A 462 11.77 5.98 -16.81
N GLN A 463 11.91 7.22 -16.31
CA GLN A 463 12.56 7.48 -15.04
C GLN A 463 11.72 7.02 -13.84
N LEU A 464 12.34 6.26 -12.92
CA LEU A 464 11.81 5.99 -11.57
C LEU A 464 12.20 7.14 -10.62
N TYR A 465 11.21 7.79 -10.02
CA TYR A 465 11.38 8.86 -9.04
C TYR A 465 11.41 8.34 -7.60
N ASP A 466 10.59 7.34 -7.26
CA ASP A 466 10.47 6.77 -5.92
C ASP A 466 9.73 5.42 -5.97
N SER A 467 9.86 4.60 -4.92
CA SER A 467 9.09 3.36 -4.79
C SER A 467 8.83 3.02 -3.32
N TYR A 468 7.63 2.54 -2.98
CA TYR A 468 7.27 2.15 -1.61
C TYR A 468 6.18 1.09 -1.58
N ILE A 469 5.98 0.47 -0.42
CA ILE A 469 5.00 -0.61 -0.22
C ILE A 469 3.82 -0.10 0.61
N ILE A 470 2.61 -0.43 0.19
CA ILE A 470 1.37 -0.21 0.94
C ILE A 470 0.87 -1.55 1.47
N GLU A 471 0.61 -1.61 2.78
CA GLU A 471 0.02 -2.77 3.46
C GLU A 471 -1.49 -2.52 3.65
N ASN A 472 -2.33 -3.46 3.23
CA ASN A 472 -3.77 -3.39 3.49
C ASN A 472 -4.05 -3.64 4.98
N THR A 473 -4.71 -2.70 5.68
CA THR A 473 -5.00 -2.79 7.11
C THR A 473 -6.06 -3.83 7.49
N LEU A 474 -6.82 -4.34 6.50
CA LEU A 474 -7.89 -5.33 6.69
C LEU A 474 -7.53 -6.75 6.18
N GLY A 475 -6.30 -6.98 5.67
CA GLY A 475 -5.89 -8.28 5.10
C GLY A 475 -4.37 -8.52 5.04
N THR A 476 -3.92 -9.61 4.41
CA THR A 476 -2.48 -9.97 4.26
C THR A 476 -1.82 -9.47 2.98
N ASP A 477 -2.59 -8.85 2.08
CA ASP A 477 -2.11 -8.40 0.76
C ASP A 477 -1.23 -7.14 0.87
N ARG A 478 -0.11 -7.15 0.12
CA ARG A 478 0.85 -6.04 0.02
C ARG A 478 0.94 -5.56 -1.43
N TYR A 479 1.08 -4.25 -1.63
CA TYR A 479 1.16 -3.63 -2.95
C TYR A 479 2.41 -2.77 -3.05
N SER A 480 3.15 -2.87 -4.16
CA SER A 480 4.27 -1.97 -4.45
C SER A 480 3.82 -0.84 -5.37
N VAL A 481 4.20 0.39 -5.03
CA VAL A 481 3.91 1.62 -5.78
C VAL A 481 5.22 2.17 -6.33
N PHE A 482 5.28 2.41 -7.63
CA PHE A 482 6.39 3.02 -8.35
C PHE A 482 5.97 4.40 -8.84
N GLU A 483 6.69 5.45 -8.45
CA GLU A 483 6.51 6.79 -9.01
C GLU A 483 7.37 6.95 -10.27
N LEU A 484 6.73 7.09 -11.42
CA LEU A 484 7.35 7.12 -12.74
C LEU A 484 7.11 8.45 -13.45
N GLU A 485 7.96 8.74 -14.43
CA GLU A 485 7.77 9.81 -15.41
C GLU A 485 6.47 9.64 -16.19
N LYS A 486 5.71 10.74 -16.36
CA LYS A 486 4.49 10.76 -17.17
C LYS A 486 4.83 10.96 -18.65
N CYS A 487 4.58 9.94 -19.45
CA CYS A 487 4.62 10.01 -20.91
C CYS A 487 3.20 10.22 -21.49
N SER A 488 3.11 10.54 -22.78
CA SER A 488 1.85 10.90 -23.45
C SER A 488 0.99 9.68 -23.79
N CYS A 489 1.57 8.61 -24.36
CA CYS A 489 0.92 7.33 -24.67
C CYS A 489 1.95 6.21 -24.91
N SER A 490 1.51 4.98 -25.17
CA SER A 490 2.41 3.92 -25.67
C SER A 490 2.75 4.15 -27.15
N LEU A 491 3.82 3.52 -27.63
CA LEU A 491 4.19 3.54 -29.04
C LEU A 491 3.13 2.88 -29.91
N ASP A 492 2.51 1.79 -29.43
CA ASP A 492 1.39 1.13 -30.11
C ASP A 492 0.23 2.12 -30.41
N GLU A 493 -0.22 2.85 -29.38
CA GLU A 493 -1.28 3.86 -29.52
C GLU A 493 -0.85 5.04 -30.39
N TYR A 494 0.42 5.43 -30.31
CA TYR A 494 0.97 6.50 -31.13
C TYR A 494 0.97 6.13 -32.62
N LEU A 495 1.45 4.95 -32.97
CA LEU A 495 1.48 4.46 -34.35
C LEU A 495 0.05 4.32 -34.91
N GLU A 496 -0.89 3.82 -34.12
CA GLU A 496 -2.29 3.70 -34.56
C GLU A 496 -2.89 5.08 -34.93
N ARG A 497 -2.66 6.10 -34.11
CA ARG A 497 -3.12 7.48 -34.36
C ARG A 497 -2.44 8.09 -35.57
N GLN A 498 -1.10 8.03 -35.64
CA GLN A 498 -0.35 8.61 -36.77
C GLN A 498 -0.72 7.95 -38.10
N ASN A 499 -1.00 6.64 -38.08
CA ASN A 499 -1.47 5.90 -39.23
C ASN A 499 -2.88 6.31 -39.68
N HIS A 500 -3.79 6.53 -38.72
CA HIS A 500 -5.14 6.99 -38.99
C HIS A 500 -5.15 8.42 -39.58
N ASP A 501 -4.27 9.29 -39.07
CA ASP A 501 -4.19 10.69 -39.50
C ASP A 501 -3.34 10.89 -40.77
N GLY A 502 -2.78 9.81 -41.33
CA GLY A 502 -1.93 9.84 -42.53
C GLY A 502 -0.56 10.50 -42.31
N GLN A 503 -0.10 10.59 -41.07
CA GLN A 503 1.11 11.30 -40.64
C GLN A 503 2.34 10.41 -40.45
N LEU A 504 2.20 9.09 -40.62
CA LEU A 504 3.31 8.13 -40.47
C LEU A 504 4.16 8.05 -41.76
N ASN A 505 5.02 9.05 -41.97
CA ASN A 505 5.96 9.08 -43.10
C ASN A 505 7.27 8.32 -42.79
N GLU A 506 8.11 8.10 -43.82
CA GLU A 506 9.35 7.33 -43.72
C GLU A 506 10.38 7.96 -42.76
N ASP A 507 10.50 9.29 -42.73
CA ASP A 507 11.41 9.98 -41.82
C ASP A 507 11.02 9.76 -40.35
N ASN A 508 9.73 9.86 -40.04
CA ASN A 508 9.20 9.62 -38.69
C ASN A 508 9.44 8.16 -38.26
N LYS A 509 9.19 7.19 -39.15
CA LYS A 509 9.47 5.77 -38.87
C LYS A 509 10.95 5.56 -38.59
N PHE A 510 11.84 6.17 -39.38
CA PHE A 510 13.27 6.01 -39.21
C PHE A 510 13.78 6.60 -37.89
N GLN A 511 13.27 7.77 -37.49
CA GLN A 511 13.61 8.38 -36.18
C GLN A 511 13.12 7.53 -35.00
N ILE A 512 11.93 6.92 -35.11
CA ILE A 512 11.43 5.99 -34.09
C ILE A 512 12.31 4.75 -34.02
N ALA A 513 12.70 4.19 -35.17
CA ALA A 513 13.56 3.01 -35.27
C ALA A 513 14.92 3.21 -34.56
N ILE A 514 15.55 4.38 -34.78
CA ILE A 514 16.82 4.75 -34.13
C ILE A 514 16.65 4.76 -32.61
N GLN A 515 15.62 5.41 -32.09
CA GLN A 515 15.39 5.51 -30.64
C GLN A 515 15.07 4.16 -29.99
N ILE A 516 14.38 3.25 -30.70
CA ILE A 516 14.15 1.87 -30.24
C ILE A 516 15.47 1.11 -30.13
N ILE A 517 16.33 1.20 -31.15
CA ILE A 517 17.65 0.54 -31.15
C ILE A 517 18.50 1.08 -29.98
N ASP A 518 18.56 2.40 -29.81
CA ASP A 518 19.36 3.05 -28.78
C ASP A 518 18.90 2.72 -27.36
N SER A 519 17.59 2.74 -27.11
CA SER A 519 17.03 2.46 -25.78
C SER A 519 17.28 1.02 -25.33
N VAL A 520 17.21 0.03 -26.25
CA VAL A 520 17.52 -1.36 -25.92
C VAL A 520 19.03 -1.61 -25.84
N ASN A 521 19.83 -1.00 -26.73
CA ASN A 521 21.30 -1.08 -26.64
C ASN A 521 21.80 -0.48 -25.32
N TYR A 522 21.21 0.62 -24.86
CA TYR A 522 21.54 1.27 -23.59
C TYR A 522 21.41 0.30 -22.40
N ILE A 523 20.31 -0.44 -22.28
CA ILE A 523 20.15 -1.40 -21.17
C ILE A 523 21.10 -2.60 -21.32
N HIS A 524 21.44 -3.00 -22.56
CA HIS A 524 22.40 -4.07 -22.83
C HIS A 524 23.82 -3.72 -22.37
N GLN A 525 24.20 -2.44 -22.32
CA GLN A 525 25.49 -2.00 -21.75
C GLN A 525 25.59 -2.24 -20.24
N PHE A 526 24.46 -2.35 -19.54
CA PHE A 526 24.41 -2.70 -18.11
C PHE A 526 24.30 -4.20 -17.84
N ASN A 527 24.52 -5.03 -18.87
CA ASN A 527 24.23 -6.47 -18.85
C ASN A 527 22.75 -6.76 -18.51
N ILE A 528 21.82 -5.87 -18.84
CA ILE A 528 20.39 -6.08 -18.61
C ILE A 528 19.74 -6.51 -19.91
N ILE A 529 18.93 -7.56 -19.85
CA ILE A 529 18.06 -7.98 -20.96
C ILE A 529 16.60 -7.75 -20.57
N HIS A 530 15.80 -7.26 -21.52
CA HIS A 530 14.41 -6.90 -21.30
C HIS A 530 13.49 -8.12 -21.31
N ARG A 531 13.69 -9.03 -22.28
CA ARG A 531 12.92 -10.27 -22.51
C ARG A 531 11.44 -10.08 -22.86
N ASP A 532 10.98 -8.86 -23.13
CA ASP A 532 9.59 -8.57 -23.53
C ASP A 532 9.50 -7.32 -24.43
N ILE A 533 10.38 -7.25 -25.44
CA ILE A 533 10.39 -6.12 -26.38
C ILE A 533 9.18 -6.21 -27.31
N LYS A 534 8.32 -5.18 -27.27
CA LYS A 534 7.09 -5.04 -28.06
C LYS A 534 6.62 -3.57 -28.04
N PRO A 535 5.75 -3.13 -28.98
CA PRO A 535 5.30 -1.73 -29.05
C PRO A 535 4.71 -1.17 -27.75
N GLU A 536 4.03 -1.99 -26.94
CA GLU A 536 3.37 -1.55 -25.71
C GLU A 536 4.36 -1.17 -24.60
N ASN A 537 5.60 -1.68 -24.66
CA ASN A 537 6.65 -1.43 -23.67
C ASN A 537 7.57 -0.26 -24.07
N PHE A 538 7.23 0.48 -25.11
CA PHE A 538 7.81 1.78 -25.42
C PHE A 538 6.76 2.87 -25.21
N LEU A 539 7.10 3.94 -24.50
CA LEU A 539 6.25 5.11 -24.30
C LEU A 539 6.73 6.28 -25.14
N VAL A 540 5.79 7.12 -25.55
CA VAL A 540 6.04 8.33 -26.34
C VAL A 540 5.81 9.56 -25.47
N TYR A 541 6.78 10.46 -25.43
CA TYR A 541 6.65 11.78 -24.83
C TYR A 541 6.54 12.86 -25.92
N LEU A 542 5.53 13.73 -25.79
CA LEU A 542 5.23 14.82 -26.72
C LEU A 542 5.23 16.16 -25.99
N ASP A 543 6.19 17.03 -26.30
CA ASP A 543 6.32 18.39 -25.74
C ASP A 543 6.35 19.47 -26.84
N GLY A 544 5.53 19.29 -27.88
CA GLY A 544 5.45 20.23 -29.00
C GLY A 544 6.65 20.22 -29.96
N LYS A 545 7.59 19.28 -29.81
CA LYS A 545 8.70 18.97 -30.73
C LYS A 545 8.48 17.60 -31.43
N GLN A 546 9.57 16.94 -31.84
CA GLN A 546 9.57 15.54 -32.30
C GLN A 546 9.24 14.57 -31.16
N ALA A 547 8.71 13.39 -31.51
CA ALA A 547 8.34 12.35 -30.56
C ALA A 547 9.58 11.68 -29.93
N GLU A 548 9.64 11.69 -28.60
CA GLU A 548 10.69 11.00 -27.83
C GLU A 548 10.20 9.62 -27.38
N ILE A 549 10.98 8.58 -27.67
CA ILE A 549 10.65 7.18 -27.38
C ILE A 549 11.44 6.70 -26.16
N LYS A 550 10.73 6.15 -25.17
CA LYS A 550 11.29 5.69 -23.90
C LYS A 550 10.91 4.25 -23.61
N LEU A 551 11.88 3.39 -23.33
CA LEU A 551 11.63 2.01 -22.92
C LEU A 551 11.08 1.95 -21.49
N CYS A 552 10.07 1.11 -21.26
CA CYS A 552 9.40 0.94 -19.97
C CYS A 552 9.14 -0.55 -19.66
N ASP A 553 8.66 -0.81 -18.44
CA ASP A 553 8.24 -2.13 -17.94
C ASP A 553 9.34 -3.19 -17.78
N PHE A 554 10.14 -3.03 -16.71
CA PHE A 554 11.27 -3.93 -16.39
C PHE A 554 10.88 -5.15 -15.55
N GLY A 555 9.58 -5.45 -15.38
CA GLY A 555 9.10 -6.54 -14.52
C GLY A 555 9.57 -7.93 -14.95
N LEU A 556 9.80 -8.13 -16.26
CA LEU A 556 10.38 -9.36 -16.81
C LEU A 556 11.87 -9.23 -17.14
N SER A 557 12.49 -8.08 -16.87
CA SER A 557 13.91 -7.90 -17.16
C SER A 557 14.80 -8.68 -16.19
N ALA A 558 15.99 -9.02 -16.64
CA ALA A 558 16.99 -9.63 -15.78
C ALA A 558 18.39 -9.13 -16.11
N GLN A 559 19.22 -9.06 -15.07
CA GLN A 559 20.63 -8.73 -15.23
C GLN A 559 21.44 -10.03 -15.41
N ILE A 560 22.11 -10.14 -16.55
CA ILE A 560 23.06 -11.20 -16.83
C ILE A 560 24.28 -10.98 -15.91
N PRO A 561 24.73 -11.99 -15.15
CA PRO A 561 25.97 -11.90 -14.39
C PRO A 561 27.17 -11.60 -15.30
N ASP A 562 28.13 -10.77 -14.86
CA ASP A 562 29.25 -10.33 -15.70
C ASP A 562 30.17 -11.46 -16.23
N ASN A 563 30.09 -12.64 -15.64
CA ASN A 563 30.83 -13.84 -16.04
C ASN A 563 30.01 -14.80 -16.93
N GLN A 564 28.85 -14.35 -17.42
CA GLN A 564 27.93 -15.12 -18.25
C GLN A 564 27.41 -14.25 -19.41
N ASP A 565 26.99 -14.91 -20.49
CA ASP A 565 26.42 -14.23 -21.67
C ASP A 565 24.91 -14.49 -21.83
N SER A 566 24.33 -15.31 -20.95
CA SER A 566 22.93 -15.72 -21.02
C SER A 566 22.33 -15.97 -19.65
N ILE A 567 21.00 -15.93 -19.58
CA ILE A 567 20.22 -16.42 -18.44
C ILE A 567 19.40 -17.62 -18.90
N GLN A 568 19.42 -18.67 -18.08
CA GLN A 568 18.76 -19.94 -18.37
C GLN A 568 17.48 -20.09 -17.56
N THR A 569 16.41 -20.53 -18.22
CA THR A 569 15.14 -20.86 -17.58
C THR A 569 14.44 -21.96 -18.36
N ILE A 570 13.61 -22.75 -17.69
CA ILE A 570 12.74 -23.74 -18.35
C ILE A 570 11.43 -23.06 -18.80
N GLU A 571 10.96 -22.09 -18.01
CA GLU A 571 9.74 -21.33 -18.30
C GLU A 571 9.94 -20.33 -19.43
N HIS A 572 8.92 -20.20 -20.28
CA HIS A 572 8.89 -19.16 -21.30
C HIS A 572 8.57 -17.81 -20.65
N ILE A 573 9.49 -16.86 -20.78
CA ILE A 573 9.37 -15.48 -20.29
C ILE A 573 9.16 -14.55 -21.49
N GLY A 574 8.15 -13.66 -21.39
CA GLY A 574 7.86 -12.63 -22.39
C GLY A 574 6.80 -12.99 -23.42
N ASN A 575 6.52 -12.06 -24.33
CA ASN A 575 5.55 -12.23 -25.41
C ASN A 575 6.07 -13.20 -26.50
N LEU A 576 5.37 -14.32 -26.67
CA LEU A 576 5.67 -15.34 -27.68
C LEU A 576 5.73 -14.77 -29.11
N GLY A 577 4.90 -13.77 -29.44
CA GLY A 577 4.85 -13.19 -30.79
C GLY A 577 6.11 -12.45 -31.21
N TYR A 578 6.94 -12.02 -30.25
CA TYR A 578 8.20 -11.31 -30.50
C TYR A 578 9.43 -12.13 -30.10
N SER A 579 9.25 -13.38 -29.68
CA SER A 579 10.33 -14.20 -29.13
C SER A 579 11.26 -14.73 -30.22
N ALA A 580 12.53 -14.90 -29.88
CA ALA A 580 13.54 -15.38 -30.82
C ALA A 580 13.42 -16.90 -31.07
N PRO A 581 13.90 -17.43 -32.21
CA PRO A 581 13.78 -18.85 -32.56
C PRO A 581 14.42 -19.80 -31.55
N GLU A 582 15.54 -19.41 -30.93
CA GLU A 582 16.20 -20.19 -29.87
C GLU A 582 15.36 -20.34 -28.59
N ILE A 583 14.32 -19.51 -28.43
CA ILE A 583 13.35 -19.59 -27.34
C ILE A 583 12.09 -20.34 -27.81
N LEU A 584 11.55 -19.99 -28.98
CA LEU A 584 10.28 -20.53 -29.50
C LEU A 584 10.37 -21.98 -29.97
N ASN A 585 11.51 -22.42 -30.49
CA ASN A 585 11.68 -23.79 -30.99
C ASN A 585 11.92 -24.81 -29.87
N LYS A 586 12.00 -24.35 -28.61
CA LYS A 586 12.22 -25.20 -27.43
C LYS A 586 10.89 -25.69 -26.85
N GLN A 587 10.81 -26.98 -26.55
CA GLN A 587 9.66 -27.56 -25.86
C GLN A 587 9.54 -27.01 -24.42
N ASP A 588 8.37 -27.15 -23.80
CA ASP A 588 8.08 -26.57 -22.47
C ASP A 588 9.07 -27.02 -21.38
N ASN A 589 9.63 -28.23 -21.47
CA ASN A 589 10.58 -28.78 -20.50
C ASN A 589 12.06 -28.60 -20.89
N GLU A 590 12.36 -27.94 -22.01
CA GLU A 590 13.73 -27.68 -22.42
C GLU A 590 14.23 -26.31 -21.91
N LEU A 591 15.52 -26.27 -21.56
CA LEU A 591 16.25 -25.05 -21.20
C LEU A 591 16.25 -24.05 -22.35
N LYS A 592 15.77 -22.84 -22.05
CA LYS A 592 15.74 -21.67 -22.93
C LYS A 592 16.82 -20.70 -22.48
N PHE A 593 17.60 -20.21 -23.43
CA PHE A 593 18.74 -19.32 -23.20
C PHE A 593 18.36 -17.92 -23.66
N TYR A 594 18.17 -17.01 -22.71
CA TYR A 594 17.90 -15.61 -23.01
C TYR A 594 19.22 -14.84 -23.06
N THR A 595 19.46 -14.15 -24.17
CA THR A 595 20.68 -13.36 -24.42
C THR A 595 20.34 -11.95 -24.87
N LYS A 596 21.33 -11.05 -24.92
CA LYS A 596 21.19 -9.74 -25.56
C LYS A 596 20.77 -9.86 -27.03
N LYS A 597 21.23 -10.90 -27.73
CA LYS A 597 20.86 -11.17 -29.12
C LYS A 597 19.42 -11.68 -29.26
N SER A 598 18.85 -12.26 -28.21
CA SER A 598 17.43 -12.64 -28.18
C SER A 598 16.54 -11.38 -28.17
N ASP A 599 16.87 -10.37 -27.35
CA ASP A 599 16.22 -9.05 -27.43
C ASP A 599 16.46 -8.35 -28.77
N SER A 600 17.66 -8.51 -29.35
CA SER A 600 18.00 -7.94 -30.66
C SER A 600 17.06 -8.46 -31.76
N TYR A 601 16.70 -9.75 -31.72
CA TYR A 601 15.70 -10.32 -32.62
C TYR A 601 14.31 -9.71 -32.44
N SER A 602 13.87 -9.57 -31.18
CA SER A 602 12.59 -8.92 -30.86
C SER A 602 12.54 -7.47 -31.33
N VAL A 603 13.65 -6.72 -31.23
CA VAL A 603 13.78 -5.39 -31.85
C VAL A 603 13.61 -5.49 -33.37
N GLY A 604 14.23 -6.45 -34.03
CA GLY A 604 14.08 -6.67 -35.48
C GLY A 604 12.62 -6.88 -35.91
N LEU A 605 11.86 -7.69 -35.15
CA LEU A 605 10.42 -7.88 -35.41
C LEU A 605 9.61 -6.59 -35.19
N LEU A 606 9.93 -5.82 -34.14
CA LEU A 606 9.30 -4.52 -33.90
C LEU A 606 9.58 -3.53 -35.04
N LEU A 607 10.81 -3.48 -35.55
CA LEU A 607 11.16 -2.66 -36.70
C LEU A 607 10.43 -3.12 -37.97
N ALA A 608 10.24 -4.42 -38.17
CA ALA A 608 9.45 -4.95 -39.29
C ALA A 608 7.99 -4.50 -39.22
N LEU A 609 7.38 -4.50 -38.02
CA LEU A 609 6.06 -3.93 -37.81
C LEU A 609 6.02 -2.43 -38.11
N LEU A 610 7.01 -1.67 -37.66
CA LEU A 610 7.08 -0.22 -37.86
C LEU A 610 7.19 0.16 -39.34
N ASP A 611 8.10 -0.49 -40.07
CA ASP A 611 8.37 -0.21 -41.49
C ASP A 611 7.13 -0.52 -42.35
N ASN A 612 6.42 -1.61 -42.03
CA ASN A 612 5.30 -2.16 -42.80
C ASN A 612 3.96 -2.09 -42.04
N TYR A 613 3.75 -1.05 -41.23
CA TYR A 613 2.66 -0.99 -40.24
C TYR A 613 1.25 -1.16 -40.84
N GLN A 614 1.00 -0.60 -42.03
CA GLN A 614 -0.31 -0.69 -42.68
C GLN A 614 -0.70 -2.13 -43.02
N ASP A 615 0.27 -2.93 -43.47
CA ASP A 615 0.04 -4.30 -43.94
C ASP A 615 0.09 -5.32 -42.79
N LEU A 616 0.90 -5.06 -41.76
CA LEU A 616 1.16 -6.03 -40.70
C LEU A 616 0.22 -5.95 -39.50
N LYS A 617 -0.30 -4.76 -39.15
CA LYS A 617 -1.04 -4.55 -37.88
C LYS A 617 -2.19 -5.53 -37.61
N THR A 618 -2.85 -6.05 -38.65
CA THR A 618 -4.00 -6.96 -38.53
C THR A 618 -3.61 -8.45 -38.46
N ASN A 619 -2.37 -8.80 -38.82
CA ASN A 619 -1.90 -10.19 -38.94
C ASN A 619 -0.52 -10.44 -38.28
N THR A 620 -0.06 -9.52 -37.42
CA THR A 620 1.29 -9.50 -36.82
C THR A 620 1.73 -10.85 -36.26
N THR A 621 0.92 -11.45 -35.38
CA THR A 621 1.28 -12.70 -34.68
C THR A 621 1.50 -13.88 -35.63
N SER A 622 0.63 -14.04 -36.63
CA SER A 622 0.72 -15.14 -37.59
C SER A 622 1.93 -14.98 -38.51
N ILE A 623 2.24 -13.76 -38.93
CA ILE A 623 3.38 -13.47 -39.79
C ILE A 623 4.69 -13.60 -39.02
N PHE A 624 4.77 -13.11 -37.79
CA PHE A 624 5.97 -13.22 -36.96
C PHE A 624 6.30 -14.67 -36.58
N ALA A 625 5.28 -15.49 -36.33
CA ALA A 625 5.46 -16.93 -36.17
C ALA A 625 6.08 -17.57 -37.43
N LEU A 626 5.62 -17.18 -38.62
CA LEU A 626 6.20 -17.64 -39.88
C LEU A 626 7.62 -17.11 -40.12
N MET A 627 7.91 -15.85 -39.77
CA MET A 627 9.27 -15.26 -39.85
C MET A 627 10.25 -15.97 -38.92
N THR A 628 9.76 -16.49 -37.80
CA THR A 628 10.56 -17.28 -36.86
C THR A 628 10.83 -18.71 -37.38
N GLN A 629 9.91 -19.26 -38.17
CA GLN A 629 10.01 -20.62 -38.74
C GLN A 629 10.67 -20.66 -40.13
N MET A 630 10.75 -19.54 -40.84
CA MET A 630 11.24 -19.42 -42.22
C MET A 630 12.31 -18.32 -42.33
N GLN A 631 12.91 -18.12 -43.51
CA GLN A 631 13.76 -16.94 -43.77
C GLN A 631 12.90 -15.68 -43.89
N LEU A 632 13.44 -14.51 -43.52
CA LEU A 632 12.75 -13.21 -43.41
C LEU A 632 11.72 -12.92 -44.53
N ASP A 633 12.07 -13.16 -45.79
CA ASP A 633 11.24 -12.79 -46.95
C ASP A 633 10.07 -13.76 -47.25
N LYS A 634 10.21 -15.04 -46.91
CA LYS A 634 9.28 -16.09 -47.32
C LYS A 634 7.85 -15.93 -46.76
N PRO A 635 7.65 -15.47 -45.51
CA PRO A 635 6.32 -15.21 -44.97
C PRO A 635 5.55 -14.11 -45.71
N PHE A 636 6.24 -13.08 -46.17
CA PHE A 636 5.64 -11.99 -46.94
C PHE A 636 5.24 -12.46 -48.34
N GLU A 637 6.10 -13.23 -49.00
CA GLU A 637 5.79 -13.86 -50.30
C GLU A 637 4.57 -14.79 -50.23
N LYS A 638 4.50 -15.64 -49.19
CA LYS A 638 3.39 -16.57 -48.97
C LYS A 638 2.06 -15.86 -48.64
N SER A 639 2.14 -14.69 -48.00
CA SER A 639 0.97 -13.92 -47.56
C SER A 639 0.57 -12.81 -48.54
N ASN A 640 1.26 -12.71 -49.68
CA ASN A 640 1.07 -11.68 -50.71
C ASN A 640 1.18 -10.24 -50.17
N ILE A 641 2.09 -10.03 -49.21
CA ILE A 641 2.37 -8.72 -48.60
C ILE A 641 3.58 -8.11 -49.31
N GLN A 642 3.42 -6.90 -49.83
CA GLN A 642 4.53 -6.14 -50.39
C GLN A 642 5.27 -5.42 -49.27
N ILE A 643 6.57 -5.69 -49.15
CA ILE A 643 7.41 -5.03 -48.15
C ILE A 643 8.37 -4.03 -48.79
N THR A 644 8.71 -2.99 -48.05
CA THR A 644 9.66 -1.94 -48.44
C THR A 644 11.11 -2.40 -48.33
N LYS A 645 11.58 -3.25 -49.27
CA LYS A 645 12.97 -3.77 -49.24
C LYS A 645 14.08 -2.72 -49.42
N ASN A 646 13.74 -1.50 -49.84
CA ASN A 646 14.70 -0.42 -50.09
C ASN A 646 14.78 0.60 -48.94
N SER A 647 14.05 0.42 -47.83
CA SER A 647 14.09 1.34 -46.70
C SER A 647 15.40 1.19 -45.90
N GLU A 648 15.84 2.27 -45.24
CA GLU A 648 16.98 2.19 -44.31
C GLU A 648 16.66 1.29 -43.10
N ILE A 649 15.39 1.24 -42.67
CA ILE A 649 14.93 0.38 -41.56
C ILE A 649 15.10 -1.10 -41.95
N TYR A 650 14.82 -1.47 -43.21
CA TYR A 650 14.96 -2.84 -43.71
C TYR A 650 16.40 -3.36 -43.64
N LYS A 651 17.41 -2.49 -43.72
CA LYS A 651 18.82 -2.87 -43.49
C LYS A 651 19.04 -3.36 -42.07
N PHE A 652 18.45 -2.70 -41.07
CA PHE A 652 18.51 -3.16 -39.67
C PHE A 652 17.71 -4.45 -39.46
N ILE A 653 16.52 -4.56 -40.06
CA ILE A 653 15.69 -5.78 -39.97
C ILE A 653 16.46 -7.01 -40.47
N ASN A 654 17.18 -6.89 -41.60
CA ASN A 654 17.98 -7.98 -42.16
C ASN A 654 19.10 -8.47 -41.23
N LEU A 655 19.66 -7.59 -40.40
CA LEU A 655 20.73 -7.93 -39.46
C LEU A 655 20.19 -8.54 -38.16
N LEU A 656 18.95 -8.19 -37.78
CA LEU A 656 18.33 -8.54 -36.50
C LEU A 656 17.44 -9.78 -36.58
N VAL A 657 16.68 -9.96 -37.65
CA VAL A 657 15.76 -11.09 -37.82
C VAL A 657 16.47 -12.26 -38.50
N VAL A 658 17.47 -12.80 -37.80
CA VAL A 658 18.30 -13.94 -38.23
C VAL A 658 18.06 -15.12 -37.30
N SER A 659 17.75 -16.29 -37.85
CA SER A 659 17.36 -17.46 -37.05
C SER A 659 18.50 -18.00 -36.18
N ASP A 660 19.72 -18.03 -36.72
CA ASP A 660 20.92 -18.38 -35.97
C ASP A 660 21.38 -17.19 -35.11
N SER A 661 21.40 -17.38 -33.79
CA SER A 661 21.81 -16.35 -32.83
C SER A 661 23.27 -15.94 -33.00
N ASP A 662 24.15 -16.85 -33.43
CA ASP A 662 25.58 -16.53 -33.59
C ASP A 662 25.81 -15.58 -34.77
N GLN A 663 25.03 -15.75 -35.85
CA GLN A 663 25.06 -14.89 -37.05
C GLN A 663 24.25 -13.60 -36.89
N ARG A 664 23.34 -13.54 -35.91
CA ARG A 664 22.53 -12.36 -35.63
C ARG A 664 23.39 -11.22 -35.11
N ALA A 665 23.19 -10.01 -35.62
CA ALA A 665 23.88 -8.82 -35.13
C ALA A 665 23.43 -8.49 -33.70
N SER A 666 24.35 -8.00 -32.87
CA SER A 666 23.97 -7.34 -31.61
C SER A 666 23.61 -5.87 -31.89
N LEU A 667 22.75 -5.29 -31.05
CA LEU A 667 22.44 -3.85 -31.16
C LEU A 667 23.69 -2.97 -30.96
N TYR A 668 24.65 -3.42 -30.16
CA TYR A 668 25.94 -2.74 -30.01
C TYR A 668 26.71 -2.66 -31.33
N ASP A 669 26.75 -3.76 -32.10
CA ASP A 669 27.42 -3.78 -33.39
C ASP A 669 26.73 -2.86 -34.40
N ILE A 670 25.40 -2.82 -34.40
CA ILE A 670 24.61 -1.93 -35.27
C ILE A 670 24.92 -0.46 -34.97
N VAL A 671 24.86 -0.08 -33.70
CA VAL A 671 25.14 1.30 -33.26
C VAL A 671 26.58 1.68 -33.61
N LYS A 672 27.55 0.81 -33.32
CA LYS A 672 28.97 1.04 -33.58
C LYS A 672 29.31 1.16 -35.07
N GLN A 673 28.71 0.34 -35.93
CA GLN A 673 28.94 0.39 -37.38
C GLN A 673 28.27 1.60 -38.04
N SER A 674 27.22 2.14 -37.40
CA SER A 674 26.43 3.27 -37.88
C SER A 674 26.63 4.53 -37.02
N ASP A 675 27.82 4.70 -36.44
CA ASP A 675 28.14 5.72 -35.42
C ASP A 675 27.70 7.16 -35.81
N GLU A 676 27.68 7.50 -37.11
CA GLU A 676 27.20 8.81 -37.61
C GLU A 676 25.67 8.97 -37.51
N ILE A 677 24.90 7.90 -37.69
CA ILE A 677 23.43 7.89 -37.59
C ILE A 677 22.99 8.01 -36.13
N PHE A 678 23.73 7.36 -35.23
CA PHE A 678 23.47 7.33 -33.79
C PHE A 678 24.29 8.40 -33.01
N PHE A 679 24.82 9.40 -33.73
CA PHE A 679 25.86 10.32 -33.23
C PHE A 679 25.43 11.15 -32.00
N SER A 680 24.17 11.63 -31.96
CA SER A 680 23.64 12.44 -30.84
C SER A 680 23.61 11.65 -29.54
N ASN A 681 23.09 10.42 -29.59
CA ASN A 681 22.97 9.56 -28.43
C ASN A 681 24.31 8.95 -28.04
N SER A 682 25.22 8.66 -28.98
CA SER A 682 26.54 8.11 -28.64
C SER A 682 27.41 9.06 -27.79
N LYS A 683 27.26 10.39 -27.91
CA LYS A 683 28.09 11.37 -27.17
C LYS A 683 27.59 11.56 -25.74
N GLU A 684 26.28 11.69 -25.57
CA GLU A 684 25.64 11.68 -24.25
C GLU A 684 25.83 10.29 -23.62
N MET A 685 25.52 9.20 -24.32
CA MET A 685 25.71 7.83 -23.83
C MET A 685 27.18 7.50 -23.53
N LYS A 686 28.18 8.05 -24.24
CA LYS A 686 29.61 7.94 -23.88
C LYS A 686 29.95 8.79 -22.65
N GLN A 687 29.33 9.97 -22.48
CA GLN A 687 29.47 10.77 -21.26
C GLN A 687 28.74 10.18 -20.06
N ILE A 688 27.67 9.43 -20.29
CA ILE A 688 26.83 8.74 -19.32
C ILE A 688 27.41 7.39 -18.99
N LEU A 689 27.94 6.64 -19.95
CA LEU A 689 28.79 5.50 -19.69
C LEU A 689 30.06 5.98 -19.01
N GLN A 690 30.67 7.12 -19.37
CA GLN A 690 31.71 7.70 -18.53
C GLN A 690 31.19 8.09 -17.15
N LYS A 691 30.02 8.72 -17.00
CA LYS A 691 29.45 9.13 -15.69
C LYS A 691 28.96 7.95 -14.85
N THR A 692 28.53 6.87 -15.48
CA THR A 692 27.96 5.67 -14.86
C THR A 692 29.01 4.60 -14.71
N LEU A 693 30.04 4.55 -15.55
CA LEU A 693 31.34 4.00 -15.19
C LEU A 693 32.07 4.93 -14.20
N LEU A 694 31.77 6.23 -14.07
CA LEU A 694 32.31 7.05 -12.98
C LEU A 694 31.55 6.75 -11.67
N MET A 695 30.23 6.51 -11.74
CA MET A 695 29.35 6.17 -10.60
C MET A 695 29.32 4.67 -10.24
N GLN A 696 29.67 3.76 -11.16
CA GLN A 696 29.77 2.31 -10.93
C GLN A 696 31.22 1.80 -10.98
N ASN A 697 32.15 2.55 -11.60
CA ASN A 697 33.56 2.16 -11.75
C ASN A 697 34.62 3.23 -11.37
N ASP A 698 34.28 4.47 -10.94
CA ASP A 698 35.28 5.43 -10.40
C ASP A 698 35.07 5.88 -8.95
N GLN A 699 34.25 5.16 -8.18
CA GLN A 699 34.56 5.06 -6.75
C GLN A 699 34.80 3.60 -6.47
N LYS A 700 36.10 3.22 -6.47
CA LYS A 700 36.58 1.98 -5.85
C LYS A 700 35.79 1.82 -4.56
N ILE A 701 34.83 0.87 -4.54
CA ILE A 701 34.23 0.45 -3.28
C ILE A 701 35.41 0.10 -2.41
N GLU A 702 35.60 0.85 -1.35
CA GLU A 702 36.72 0.64 -0.46
C GLU A 702 36.38 -0.60 0.36
N GLN A 703 36.53 -1.77 -0.27
CA GLN A 703 36.19 -3.05 0.34
C GLN A 703 36.95 -3.16 1.65
N ASN A 704 36.20 -3.38 2.72
CA ASN A 704 36.70 -3.51 4.07
C ASN A 704 37.26 -2.21 4.68
N LYS A 705 36.98 -1.05 4.09
CA LYS A 705 37.21 0.23 4.77
C LYS A 705 35.93 0.71 5.44
N THR A 706 36.13 1.36 6.58
CA THR A 706 35.05 1.90 7.40
C THR A 706 34.93 3.39 7.17
N ILE A 707 33.71 3.86 6.90
CA ILE A 707 33.37 5.28 7.02
C ILE A 707 32.66 5.53 8.33
N LYS A 708 33.03 6.63 8.99
CA LYS A 708 32.34 7.17 10.17
C LYS A 708 31.68 8.50 9.77
N ILE A 709 30.40 8.63 10.09
CA ILE A 709 29.60 9.82 9.83
C ILE A 709 29.08 10.34 11.16
N ASP A 710 29.42 11.57 11.49
CA ASP A 710 28.98 12.23 12.73
C ASP A 710 28.02 13.41 12.47
N CYS A 711 27.72 13.71 11.20
CA CYS A 711 26.75 14.74 10.79
C CYS A 711 25.94 14.30 9.55
N LEU A 712 24.73 14.83 9.40
CA LEU A 712 23.82 14.46 8.29
C LEU A 712 24.31 14.94 6.91
N GLU A 713 25.11 16.01 6.85
CA GLU A 713 25.65 16.56 5.60
C GLU A 713 26.60 15.59 4.88
N ASP A 714 27.23 14.69 5.64
CA ASP A 714 28.22 13.75 5.12
C ASP A 714 27.62 12.43 4.65
N LEU A 715 26.29 12.28 4.68
CA LEU A 715 25.62 11.02 4.32
C LEU A 715 25.86 10.58 2.88
N ASP A 716 26.07 11.51 1.94
CA ASP A 716 26.36 11.18 0.54
C ASP A 716 27.66 10.34 0.41
N LYS A 717 28.58 10.45 1.38
CA LYS A 717 29.87 9.74 1.36
C LYS A 717 29.73 8.23 1.61
N ILE A 718 28.63 7.78 2.23
CA ILE A 718 28.50 6.37 2.66
C ILE A 718 28.31 5.39 1.50
N GLN A 719 27.94 5.87 0.30
CA GLN A 719 27.67 5.04 -0.88
C GLN A 719 28.89 4.23 -1.35
N ASN A 720 30.10 4.64 -0.95
CA ASN A 720 31.37 4.03 -1.37
C ASN A 720 31.93 2.98 -0.41
N TYR A 721 31.22 2.71 0.69
CA TYR A 721 31.73 1.89 1.78
C TYR A 721 30.81 0.70 2.06
N ASN A 722 31.40 -0.45 2.38
CA ASN A 722 30.67 -1.63 2.82
C ASN A 722 30.57 -1.74 4.35
N ILE A 723 31.42 -1.01 5.08
CA ILE A 723 31.39 -0.90 6.54
C ILE A 723 31.05 0.54 6.89
N VAL A 724 29.85 0.76 7.41
CA VAL A 724 29.31 2.10 7.69
C VAL A 724 29.01 2.23 9.17
N THR A 725 29.57 3.27 9.78
CA THR A 725 29.26 3.69 11.14
C THR A 725 28.70 5.10 11.11
N ILE A 726 27.51 5.31 11.67
CA ILE A 726 26.88 6.62 11.78
C ILE A 726 26.61 6.87 13.25
N ASN A 727 27.16 7.96 13.80
CA ASN A 727 26.94 8.36 15.17
C ASN A 727 26.26 9.73 15.22
N LEU A 728 24.97 9.69 15.50
CA LEU A 728 24.11 10.86 15.62
C LEU A 728 23.37 10.85 16.96
N GLY A 729 23.97 10.24 17.99
CA GLY A 729 23.41 10.27 19.34
C GLY A 729 23.44 11.67 19.94
N ASN A 730 22.42 12.05 20.72
CA ASN A 730 22.29 13.36 21.37
C ASN A 730 22.15 14.55 20.40
N ASN A 731 21.49 14.37 19.25
CA ASN A 731 21.33 15.41 18.23
C ASN A 731 19.89 15.93 18.08
N SER A 732 19.00 15.61 19.03
CA SER A 732 17.58 15.98 18.98
C SER A 732 16.84 15.56 17.71
N ILE A 733 17.31 14.48 17.06
CA ILE A 733 16.72 13.92 15.83
C ILE A 733 15.32 13.42 16.14
N ASN A 734 14.33 13.87 15.37
CA ASN A 734 12.95 13.36 15.47
C ASN A 734 12.62 12.43 14.29
N ASP A 735 11.40 11.88 14.29
CA ASP A 735 10.91 10.98 13.24
C ASP A 735 11.05 11.53 11.81
N LYS A 736 10.89 12.85 11.61
CA LYS A 736 11.00 13.48 10.30
C LYS A 736 12.44 13.52 9.81
N ASP A 737 13.38 13.85 10.69
CA ASP A 737 14.81 13.94 10.36
C ASP A 737 15.39 12.55 10.06
N LEU A 738 14.88 11.53 10.76
CA LEU A 738 15.32 10.14 10.57
C LEU A 738 14.93 9.57 9.19
N LYS A 739 13.93 10.16 8.53
CA LYS A 739 13.51 9.75 7.18
C LYS A 739 14.60 9.96 6.14
N ASP A 740 15.32 11.08 6.21
CA ASP A 740 16.36 11.43 5.25
C ASP A 740 17.58 10.50 5.43
N LEU A 741 17.99 10.26 6.69
CA LEU A 741 18.99 9.25 7.04
C LEU A 741 18.61 7.85 6.53
N SER A 742 17.36 7.46 6.74
CA SER A 742 16.83 6.16 6.31
C SER A 742 16.87 6.03 4.78
N THR A 743 16.58 7.11 4.06
CA THR A 743 16.65 7.14 2.59
C THR A 743 18.08 6.96 2.10
N ALA A 744 19.06 7.61 2.73
CA ALA A 744 20.47 7.46 2.39
C ALA A 744 20.98 6.03 2.63
N ILE A 745 20.65 5.44 3.78
CA ILE A 745 21.02 4.05 4.10
C ILE A 745 20.39 3.07 3.08
N ALA A 746 19.12 3.26 2.72
CA ALA A 746 18.42 2.39 1.78
C ALA A 746 19.05 2.36 0.36
N GLN A 747 19.73 3.44 -0.04
CA GLN A 747 20.43 3.51 -1.32
C GLN A 747 21.74 2.70 -1.33
N CYS A 748 22.26 2.31 -0.17
CA CYS A 748 23.57 1.69 -0.01
C CYS A 748 23.50 0.15 -0.01
N LYS A 749 23.34 -0.44 -1.20
CA LYS A 749 23.09 -1.89 -1.39
C LYS A 749 24.28 -2.81 -1.05
N ASN A 750 25.48 -2.25 -0.87
CA ASN A 750 26.71 -2.99 -0.63
C ASN A 750 27.13 -3.07 0.84
N ILE A 751 26.35 -2.51 1.76
CA ILE A 751 26.66 -2.54 3.19
C ILE A 751 26.66 -4.00 3.70
N THR A 752 27.80 -4.42 4.23
CA THR A 752 28.00 -5.70 4.92
C THR A 752 28.02 -5.52 6.44
N SER A 753 28.44 -4.34 6.92
CA SER A 753 28.41 -3.99 8.34
C SER A 753 27.85 -2.59 8.54
N LEU A 754 26.81 -2.49 9.36
CA LEU A 754 26.12 -1.24 9.68
C LEU A 754 26.08 -1.02 11.19
N ALA A 755 26.62 0.10 11.66
CA ALA A 755 26.51 0.54 13.04
C ALA A 755 25.84 1.92 13.10
N LEU A 756 24.68 2.00 13.73
CA LEU A 756 23.92 3.25 13.89
C LEU A 756 23.80 3.57 15.37
N TYR A 757 24.37 4.69 15.79
CA TYR A 757 24.26 5.22 17.14
C TYR A 757 23.33 6.44 17.13
N LEU A 758 22.11 6.24 17.61
CA LEU A 758 21.01 7.19 17.58
C LEU A 758 20.41 7.40 18.98
N ARG A 759 21.17 7.07 20.03
CA ARG A 759 20.78 7.25 21.43
C ARG A 759 20.41 8.70 21.78
N ASN A 760 19.52 8.87 22.74
CA ASN A 760 19.12 10.17 23.29
C ASN A 760 18.64 11.15 22.20
N ASN A 761 17.60 10.72 21.48
CA ASN A 761 16.93 11.48 20.44
C ASN A 761 15.40 11.39 20.65
N SER A 762 14.62 11.99 19.76
CA SER A 762 13.16 12.00 19.82
C SER A 762 12.54 11.02 18.82
N ILE A 763 13.13 9.84 18.65
CA ILE A 763 12.66 8.81 17.71
C ILE A 763 11.46 8.09 18.32
N GLY A 764 10.33 8.18 17.63
CA GLY A 764 9.08 7.52 17.93
C GLY A 764 8.78 6.37 16.98
N VAL A 765 7.49 6.16 16.72
CA VAL A 765 7.02 5.02 15.94
C VAL A 765 7.34 5.17 14.45
N LEU A 766 7.26 6.39 13.89
CA LEU A 766 7.45 6.61 12.46
C LEU A 766 8.94 6.52 12.09
N GLY A 767 9.83 7.07 12.93
CA GLY A 767 11.27 6.94 12.73
C GLY A 767 11.71 5.48 12.82
N ALA A 768 11.22 4.73 13.82
CA ALA A 768 11.47 3.29 13.92
C ALA A 768 11.00 2.51 12.68
N LYS A 769 9.89 2.93 12.06
CA LYS A 769 9.40 2.36 10.79
C LYS A 769 10.35 2.65 9.64
N ASP A 770 10.67 3.92 9.41
CA ASP A 770 11.51 4.35 8.30
C ASP A 770 12.92 3.72 8.38
N LEU A 771 13.49 3.69 9.59
CA LEU A 771 14.78 3.06 9.86
C LEU A 771 14.75 1.55 9.61
N GLY A 772 13.69 0.88 10.10
CA GLY A 772 13.48 -0.54 9.83
C GLY A 772 13.41 -0.82 8.33
N THR A 773 12.62 -0.04 7.59
CA THR A 773 12.52 -0.17 6.13
C THR A 773 13.88 -0.01 5.45
N ALA A 774 14.69 0.97 5.84
CA ALA A 774 16.02 1.18 5.26
C ALA A 774 16.98 0.00 5.47
N ILE A 775 17.04 -0.53 6.69
CA ILE A 775 17.88 -1.69 7.03
C ILE A 775 17.46 -2.92 6.21
N ALA A 776 16.15 -3.10 6.00
CA ALA A 776 15.63 -4.23 5.23
C ALA A 776 16.08 -4.22 3.76
N TYR A 777 16.43 -3.06 3.18
CA TYR A 777 17.00 -2.97 1.82
C TYR A 777 18.47 -3.43 1.74
N CYS A 778 19.19 -3.43 2.86
CA CYS A 778 20.60 -3.79 2.93
C CYS A 778 20.79 -5.33 3.05
N LYS A 779 20.47 -6.08 1.98
CA LYS A 779 20.42 -7.56 1.99
C LYS A 779 21.76 -8.27 2.26
N LYS A 780 22.89 -7.56 2.12
CA LYS A 780 24.25 -8.08 2.35
C LYS A 780 24.73 -7.94 3.80
N ILE A 781 23.95 -7.34 4.69
CA ILE A 781 24.34 -7.14 6.10
C ILE A 781 24.59 -8.49 6.79
N THR A 782 25.80 -8.62 7.32
CA THR A 782 26.22 -9.70 8.22
C THR A 782 26.44 -9.20 9.65
N SER A 783 26.76 -7.92 9.82
CA SER A 783 26.92 -7.27 11.13
C SER A 783 26.02 -6.05 11.24
N LEU A 784 25.15 -6.03 12.24
CA LEU A 784 24.20 -4.93 12.49
C LEU A 784 24.29 -4.49 13.95
N THR A 785 24.60 -3.22 14.16
CA THR A 785 24.53 -2.54 15.46
C THR A 785 23.51 -1.41 15.38
N LEU A 786 22.50 -1.45 16.23
CA LEU A 786 21.50 -0.39 16.38
C LEU A 786 21.46 0.06 17.83
N ASP A 787 21.90 1.28 18.09
CA ASP A 787 21.75 1.93 19.38
C ASP A 787 20.67 3.00 19.29
N LEU A 788 19.54 2.71 19.93
CA LEU A 788 18.35 3.54 20.02
C LEU A 788 17.95 3.77 21.49
N GLU A 789 18.92 3.72 22.41
CA GLU A 789 18.66 3.99 23.83
C GLU A 789 18.10 5.41 24.05
N TYR A 790 17.33 5.64 25.12
CA TYR A 790 16.77 6.96 25.45
C TYR A 790 15.99 7.59 24.29
N ASN A 791 15.03 6.85 23.73
CA ASN A 791 14.12 7.33 22.69
C ASN A 791 12.66 7.06 23.12
N SER A 792 11.70 7.37 22.24
CA SER A 792 10.27 7.12 22.46
C SER A 792 9.76 5.91 21.67
N ILE A 793 10.57 4.86 21.54
CA ILE A 793 10.20 3.66 20.80
C ILE A 793 9.20 2.85 21.62
N GLY A 794 7.93 2.94 21.22
CA GLY A 794 6.85 2.15 21.79
C GLY A 794 6.75 0.74 21.22
N THR A 795 5.78 -0.03 21.72
CA THR A 795 5.39 -1.36 21.19
C THR A 795 5.28 -1.41 19.66
N LEU A 796 4.71 -0.39 19.02
CA LEU A 796 4.56 -0.32 17.56
C LEU A 796 5.89 -0.07 16.84
N GLY A 797 6.77 0.77 17.38
CA GLY A 797 8.12 0.95 16.82
C GLY A 797 8.91 -0.36 16.86
N ALA A 798 8.81 -1.09 17.98
CA ALA A 798 9.39 -2.43 18.13
C ALA A 798 8.83 -3.44 17.09
N LYS A 799 7.53 -3.34 16.76
CA LYS A 799 6.91 -4.16 15.71
C LYS A 799 7.58 -3.93 14.36
N TYR A 800 7.78 -2.67 13.97
CA TYR A 800 8.38 -2.33 12.68
C TYR A 800 9.85 -2.73 12.60
N LEU A 801 10.65 -2.41 13.62
CA LEU A 801 12.05 -2.83 13.69
C LEU A 801 12.17 -4.35 13.64
N GLY A 802 11.35 -5.07 14.42
CA GLY A 802 11.32 -6.53 14.40
C GLY A 802 10.95 -7.12 13.05
N ALA A 803 9.94 -6.58 12.36
CA ALA A 803 9.56 -7.02 11.03
C ALA A 803 10.71 -6.86 10.01
N ALA A 804 11.39 -5.70 10.03
CA ALA A 804 12.51 -5.41 9.16
C ALA A 804 13.74 -6.30 9.41
N ILE A 805 14.17 -6.40 10.67
CA ILE A 805 15.33 -7.23 11.06
C ILE A 805 15.10 -8.69 10.63
N SER A 806 13.86 -9.17 10.70
CA SER A 806 13.54 -10.55 10.28
C SER A 806 13.78 -10.85 8.80
N GLN A 807 13.93 -9.81 7.96
CA GLN A 807 14.30 -9.96 6.55
C GLN A 807 15.82 -10.10 6.33
N CYS A 808 16.63 -9.71 7.32
CA CYS A 808 18.09 -9.70 7.24
C CYS A 808 18.66 -11.07 7.63
N LYS A 809 18.40 -12.10 6.81
CA LYS A 809 18.71 -13.51 7.09
C LYS A 809 20.21 -13.84 7.18
N ASN A 810 21.08 -12.92 6.74
CA ASN A 810 22.53 -13.10 6.71
C ASN A 810 23.26 -12.59 7.97
N ILE A 811 22.53 -11.98 8.92
CA ILE A 811 23.13 -11.47 10.15
C ILE A 811 23.77 -12.60 10.96
N THR A 812 25.06 -12.45 11.23
CA THR A 812 25.85 -13.30 12.13
C THR A 812 26.18 -12.57 13.44
N SER A 813 26.36 -11.26 13.39
CA SER A 813 26.56 -10.40 14.55
C SER A 813 25.46 -9.35 14.66
N PHE A 814 24.70 -9.39 15.74
CA PHE A 814 23.59 -8.47 15.99
C PHE A 814 23.73 -7.82 17.37
N ALA A 815 23.81 -6.49 17.42
CA ALA A 815 23.78 -5.71 18.64
C ALA A 815 22.61 -4.72 18.61
N PHE A 816 21.74 -4.79 19.60
CA PHE A 816 20.54 -3.97 19.66
C PHE A 816 20.37 -3.35 21.05
N TYR A 817 20.55 -2.03 21.13
CA TYR A 817 20.42 -1.26 22.35
C TYR A 817 19.14 -0.42 22.29
N LEU A 818 18.25 -0.68 23.24
CA LEU A 818 16.91 -0.09 23.33
C LEU A 818 16.59 0.33 24.78
N SER A 819 17.59 0.48 25.65
CA SER A 819 17.37 0.87 27.03
C SER A 819 16.58 2.18 27.15
N LYS A 820 15.74 2.30 28.18
CA LYS A 820 14.90 3.48 28.45
C LYS A 820 14.01 3.84 27.26
N ASN A 821 13.20 2.89 26.85
CA ASN A 821 12.14 3.04 25.85
C ASN A 821 10.82 2.47 26.41
N ILE A 822 9.74 2.45 25.62
CA ILE A 822 8.39 2.07 26.06
C ILE A 822 7.92 0.80 25.32
N ILE A 823 8.80 -0.19 25.25
CA ILE A 823 8.63 -1.39 24.40
C ILE A 823 7.54 -2.33 24.95
N HIS A 824 7.48 -2.51 26.27
CA HIS A 824 6.59 -3.42 26.98
C HIS A 824 6.70 -4.91 26.56
N ALA A 825 5.92 -5.77 27.22
CA ALA A 825 5.87 -7.20 26.92
C ALA A 825 5.55 -7.52 25.45
N GLN A 826 4.62 -6.77 24.85
CA GLN A 826 4.18 -7.01 23.47
C GLN A 826 5.21 -6.54 22.45
N GLY A 827 5.91 -5.41 22.68
CA GLY A 827 7.02 -5.00 21.81
C GLY A 827 8.16 -6.02 21.86
N THR A 828 8.45 -6.54 23.05
CA THR A 828 9.44 -7.60 23.25
C THR A 828 9.11 -8.85 22.43
N LYS A 829 7.83 -9.22 22.31
CA LYS A 829 7.38 -10.33 21.45
C LYS A 829 7.82 -10.15 19.99
N TYR A 830 7.64 -8.95 19.44
CA TYR A 830 8.00 -8.67 18.05
C TYR A 830 9.51 -8.75 17.83
N LEU A 831 10.30 -8.14 18.73
CA LEU A 831 11.76 -8.20 18.68
C LEU A 831 12.28 -9.63 18.80
N SER A 832 11.72 -10.40 19.74
CA SER A 832 12.10 -11.80 19.97
C SER A 832 11.81 -12.66 18.73
N THR A 833 10.66 -12.46 18.10
CA THR A 833 10.29 -13.16 16.85
C THR A 833 11.25 -12.84 15.70
N ALA A 834 11.81 -11.63 15.66
CA ALA A 834 12.80 -11.24 14.67
C ALA A 834 14.14 -11.97 14.86
N ILE A 835 14.62 -11.99 16.11
CA ILE A 835 15.85 -12.72 16.50
C ILE A 835 15.69 -14.20 16.16
N GLU A 836 14.53 -14.79 16.48
CA GLU A 836 14.22 -16.18 16.16
C GLU A 836 14.34 -16.51 14.66
N LYS A 837 14.00 -15.57 13.77
CA LYS A 837 14.09 -15.77 12.31
C LYS A 837 15.51 -15.63 11.77
N CYS A 838 16.39 -14.93 12.47
CA CYS A 838 17.78 -14.73 12.08
C CYS A 838 18.67 -15.91 12.51
N LYS A 839 18.46 -17.08 11.88
CA LYS A 839 19.09 -18.35 12.31
C LYS A 839 20.62 -18.40 12.20
N LYS A 840 21.26 -17.45 11.50
CA LYS A 840 22.72 -17.37 11.35
C LYS A 840 23.43 -16.60 12.47
N ILE A 841 22.69 -16.02 13.42
CA ILE A 841 23.28 -15.24 14.52
C ILE A 841 24.19 -16.15 15.37
N THR A 842 25.46 -15.75 15.48
CA THR A 842 26.47 -16.34 16.36
C THR A 842 26.86 -15.40 17.49
N SER A 843 26.71 -14.09 17.32
CA SER A 843 26.91 -13.06 18.35
C SER A 843 25.65 -12.21 18.48
N LEU A 844 25.03 -12.22 19.67
CA LEU A 844 23.83 -11.46 19.99
C LEU A 844 24.08 -10.58 21.21
N THR A 845 23.92 -9.27 21.06
CA THR A 845 23.84 -8.30 22.15
C THR A 845 22.45 -7.68 22.14
N LEU A 846 21.74 -7.76 23.26
CA LEU A 846 20.40 -7.21 23.42
C LEU A 846 20.33 -6.45 24.74
N ASN A 847 20.28 -5.13 24.67
CA ASN A 847 20.05 -4.28 25.82
C ASN A 847 18.63 -3.72 25.80
N LEU A 848 17.81 -4.22 26.69
CA LEU A 848 16.42 -3.80 26.89
C LEU A 848 16.19 -3.30 28.32
N ASN A 849 17.22 -2.81 29.03
CA ASN A 849 17.06 -2.27 30.39
C ASN A 849 15.96 -1.18 30.43
N ASP A 850 15.13 -1.16 31.47
CA ASP A 850 14.08 -0.14 31.66
C ASP A 850 13.13 0.02 30.45
N ASN A 851 12.30 -1.00 30.20
CA ASN A 851 11.38 -1.09 29.05
C ASN A 851 10.00 -1.68 29.39
N GLY A 852 9.70 -1.95 30.65
CA GLY A 852 8.43 -2.53 31.09
C GLY A 852 8.15 -3.93 30.51
N ILE A 853 9.19 -4.75 30.30
CA ILE A 853 9.06 -6.10 29.69
C ILE A 853 8.16 -7.03 30.50
N ALA A 854 8.23 -6.97 31.83
CA ALA A 854 7.54 -7.85 32.78
C ALA A 854 7.76 -9.36 32.51
N THR A 855 7.10 -10.22 33.30
CA THR A 855 7.20 -11.68 33.19
C THR A 855 6.82 -12.21 31.80
N GLN A 856 5.79 -11.63 31.18
CA GLN A 856 5.30 -12.09 29.89
C GLN A 856 6.27 -11.76 28.75
N GLY A 857 6.91 -10.58 28.76
CA GLY A 857 7.92 -10.24 27.78
C GLY A 857 9.17 -11.13 27.91
N ALA A 858 9.59 -11.42 29.15
CA ALA A 858 10.69 -12.36 29.42
C ALA A 858 10.37 -13.77 28.89
N LYS A 859 9.12 -14.23 29.00
CA LYS A 859 8.66 -15.50 28.43
C LYS A 859 8.80 -15.54 26.90
N TYR A 860 8.44 -14.45 26.21
CA TYR A 860 8.60 -14.37 24.75
C TYR A 860 10.07 -14.41 24.34
N LEU A 861 10.91 -13.63 25.01
CA LEU A 861 12.35 -13.60 24.73
C LEU A 861 12.99 -14.97 24.97
N ALA A 862 12.64 -15.63 26.09
CA ALA A 862 13.11 -16.98 26.39
C ALA A 862 12.74 -17.99 25.29
N LYS A 863 11.50 -17.94 24.80
CA LYS A 863 11.03 -18.84 23.74
C LYS A 863 11.85 -18.67 22.46
N SER A 864 12.21 -17.45 22.10
CA SER A 864 12.97 -17.17 20.87
C SER A 864 14.46 -17.49 21.03
N LEU A 865 15.07 -17.14 22.18
CA LEU A 865 16.46 -17.48 22.50
C LEU A 865 16.71 -18.99 22.49
N ALA A 866 15.77 -19.77 23.04
CA ALA A 866 15.81 -21.24 23.01
C ALA A 866 15.98 -21.85 21.61
N GLN A 867 15.55 -21.12 20.56
CA GLN A 867 15.67 -21.58 19.18
C GLN A 867 16.97 -21.13 18.49
N CYS A 868 17.77 -20.27 19.10
CA CYS A 868 18.96 -19.67 18.52
C CYS A 868 20.21 -20.51 18.86
N LYS A 869 20.26 -21.74 18.32
CA LYS A 869 21.27 -22.76 18.69
C LYS A 869 22.71 -22.45 18.23
N ASN A 870 22.88 -21.49 17.33
CA ASN A 870 24.18 -21.10 16.76
C ASN A 870 24.90 -20.01 17.58
N ILE A 871 24.25 -19.48 18.63
CA ILE A 871 24.83 -18.42 19.45
C ILE A 871 26.06 -18.95 20.20
N THR A 872 27.17 -18.23 20.02
CA THR A 872 28.45 -18.43 20.70
C THR A 872 28.80 -17.27 21.63
N SER A 873 28.30 -16.07 21.35
CA SER A 873 28.39 -14.90 22.24
C SER A 873 26.99 -14.34 22.50
N LEU A 874 26.58 -14.30 23.75
CA LEU A 874 25.29 -13.78 24.19
C LEU A 874 25.51 -12.70 25.25
N GLU A 875 25.11 -11.47 24.94
CA GLU A 875 25.03 -10.38 25.92
C GLU A 875 23.58 -9.93 26.07
N LEU A 876 23.04 -10.01 27.28
CA LEU A 876 21.64 -9.76 27.55
C LEU A 876 21.48 -8.86 28.78
N TYR A 877 20.96 -7.65 28.56
CA TYR A 877 20.73 -6.65 29.58
C TYR A 877 19.22 -6.41 29.73
N LEU A 878 18.68 -6.76 30.91
CA LEU A 878 17.25 -6.80 31.22
C LEU A 878 16.90 -6.17 32.57
N SER A 879 17.83 -5.45 33.21
CA SER A 879 17.61 -4.77 34.49
C SER A 879 16.45 -3.76 34.40
N ASP A 880 15.81 -3.49 35.55
CA ASP A 880 14.76 -2.46 35.68
C ASP A 880 13.51 -2.68 34.83
N ASN A 881 13.14 -3.95 34.58
CA ASN A 881 12.00 -4.31 33.72
C ASN A 881 10.78 -4.91 34.43
N ALA A 882 10.72 -4.84 35.75
CA ALA A 882 9.71 -5.52 36.56
C ALA A 882 9.55 -7.02 36.22
N ILE A 883 10.66 -7.68 35.87
CA ILE A 883 10.69 -9.13 35.61
C ILE A 883 10.67 -9.84 36.97
N ALA A 884 9.58 -10.58 37.24
CA ALA A 884 9.49 -11.42 38.43
C ALA A 884 10.34 -12.69 38.28
N THR A 885 10.58 -13.41 39.39
CA THR A 885 11.34 -14.67 39.44
C THR A 885 10.98 -15.64 38.32
N GLN A 886 9.69 -15.85 38.06
CA GLN A 886 9.23 -16.78 37.02
C GLN A 886 9.71 -16.35 35.61
N GLY A 887 9.72 -15.05 35.33
CA GLY A 887 10.22 -14.51 34.07
C GLY A 887 11.72 -14.71 33.91
N ALA A 888 12.48 -14.49 34.99
CA ALA A 888 13.91 -14.75 35.03
C ALA A 888 14.23 -16.23 34.79
N GLN A 889 13.47 -17.14 35.42
CA GLN A 889 13.59 -18.59 35.22
C GLN A 889 13.34 -19.00 33.77
N TYR A 890 12.41 -18.36 33.05
CA TYR A 890 12.22 -18.65 31.61
C TYR A 890 13.47 -18.32 30.82
N ILE A 891 14.07 -17.13 31.03
CA ILE A 891 15.28 -16.70 30.33
C ILE A 891 16.44 -17.66 30.63
N VAL A 892 16.67 -17.97 31.89
CA VAL A 892 17.73 -18.89 32.32
C VAL A 892 17.58 -20.28 31.70
N LYS A 893 16.35 -20.83 31.68
CA LYS A 893 16.06 -22.12 31.01
C LYS A 893 16.31 -22.07 29.50
N SER A 894 16.19 -20.90 28.86
CA SER A 894 16.52 -20.74 27.44
C SER A 894 18.04 -20.66 27.20
N ILE A 895 18.79 -20.00 28.09
CA ILE A 895 20.27 -19.94 28.02
C ILE A 895 20.85 -21.36 28.09
N ALA A 896 20.32 -22.22 28.97
CA ALA A 896 20.73 -23.62 29.10
C ALA A 896 20.63 -24.42 27.78
N GLN A 897 19.76 -24.01 26.86
CA GLN A 897 19.58 -24.66 25.56
C GLN A 897 20.60 -24.21 24.51
N CYS A 898 21.29 -23.09 24.75
CA CYS A 898 22.31 -22.52 23.87
C CYS A 898 23.70 -23.10 24.20
N LYS A 899 23.88 -24.41 23.94
CA LYS A 899 25.08 -25.16 24.37
C LYS A 899 26.41 -24.71 23.77
N ASN A 900 26.38 -23.92 22.71
CA ASN A 900 27.57 -23.43 22.00
C ASN A 900 28.12 -22.10 22.55
N ILE A 901 27.52 -21.56 23.62
CA ILE A 901 27.96 -20.31 24.23
C ILE A 901 29.39 -20.45 24.77
N THR A 902 30.24 -19.52 24.35
CA THR A 902 31.62 -19.31 24.80
C THR A 902 31.78 -17.98 25.53
N SER A 903 30.92 -16.99 25.25
CA SER A 903 30.88 -15.70 25.93
C SER A 903 29.45 -15.42 26.38
N LEU A 904 29.23 -15.27 27.68
CA LEU A 904 27.93 -14.95 28.28
C LEU A 904 28.04 -13.69 29.14
N ALA A 905 27.28 -12.66 28.79
CA ALA A 905 27.01 -11.51 29.64
C ALA A 905 25.51 -11.50 29.98
N PHE A 906 25.15 -11.61 31.25
CA PHE A 906 23.74 -11.64 31.70
C PHE A 906 23.52 -10.66 32.85
N TYR A 907 22.80 -9.59 32.55
CA TYR A 907 22.56 -8.46 33.43
C TYR A 907 21.06 -8.41 33.70
N LEU A 908 20.67 -8.85 34.89
CA LEU A 908 19.29 -8.88 35.31
C LEU A 908 19.22 -8.52 36.79
N ARG A 909 19.12 -7.22 37.06
CA ARG A 909 18.90 -6.68 38.40
C ARG A 909 17.44 -6.26 38.54
N THR A 910 16.70 -6.93 39.42
CA THR A 910 15.30 -6.62 39.74
C THR A 910 15.12 -6.80 41.24
N HIS A 911 14.28 -5.96 41.85
CA HIS A 911 14.00 -5.96 43.30
C HIS A 911 13.31 -7.24 43.81
N SER A 912 13.02 -8.21 42.94
CA SER A 912 12.18 -9.38 43.26
C SER A 912 12.77 -10.72 42.82
N ILE A 913 14.06 -10.80 42.48
CA ILE A 913 14.70 -12.08 42.15
C ILE A 913 15.09 -12.82 43.44
N CYS A 914 14.62 -14.06 43.58
CA CYS A 914 15.00 -14.96 44.68
C CYS A 914 16.20 -15.85 44.29
N HIS A 915 16.86 -16.44 45.29
CA HIS A 915 18.00 -17.35 45.15
C HIS A 915 17.77 -18.50 44.15
N ASP A 916 16.53 -18.94 43.94
CA ASP A 916 16.20 -20.03 42.99
C ASP A 916 16.62 -19.70 41.55
N CYS A 917 16.62 -18.42 41.18
CA CYS A 917 17.10 -18.01 39.86
C CYS A 917 18.63 -18.18 39.73
N ALA A 918 19.38 -17.94 40.80
CA ALA A 918 20.83 -18.13 40.82
C ALA A 918 21.17 -19.62 40.68
N LYS A 919 20.43 -20.49 41.38
CA LYS A 919 20.53 -21.94 41.23
C LYS A 919 20.29 -22.42 39.81
N ASP A 920 19.20 -21.96 39.20
CA ASP A 920 18.85 -22.33 37.82
C ASP A 920 19.89 -21.78 36.83
N LEU A 921 20.43 -20.57 37.08
CA LEU A 921 21.49 -19.99 36.26
C LEU A 921 22.77 -20.81 36.38
N GLY A 922 23.12 -21.24 37.60
CA GLY A 922 24.21 -22.16 37.86
C GLY A 922 24.09 -23.45 37.05
N LYS A 923 22.89 -24.06 37.00
CA LYS A 923 22.63 -25.22 36.14
C LYS A 923 22.74 -24.91 34.64
N ALA A 924 22.36 -23.72 34.21
CA ALA A 924 22.43 -23.31 32.80
C ALA A 924 23.88 -23.12 32.34
N ILE A 925 24.71 -22.41 33.13
CA ILE A 925 26.11 -22.15 32.78
C ILE A 925 26.95 -23.42 32.78
N THR A 926 26.70 -24.35 33.70
CA THR A 926 27.40 -25.65 33.76
C THR A 926 27.08 -26.56 32.57
N GLN A 927 25.93 -26.37 31.93
CA GLN A 927 25.60 -27.04 30.66
C GLN A 927 26.34 -26.44 29.46
N CYS A 928 26.75 -25.17 29.55
CA CYS A 928 27.52 -24.46 28.53
C CYS A 928 29.02 -24.68 28.76
N LYS A 929 29.49 -25.90 28.51
CA LYS A 929 30.86 -26.36 28.87
C LYS A 929 32.02 -25.55 28.27
N ASN A 930 31.76 -24.75 27.24
CA ASN A 930 32.76 -24.00 26.49
C ASN A 930 32.84 -22.52 26.89
N ILE A 931 32.18 -22.09 27.98
CA ILE A 931 32.25 -20.70 28.45
C ILE A 931 33.69 -20.34 28.83
N THR A 932 34.20 -19.30 28.16
CA THR A 932 35.51 -18.67 28.40
C THR A 932 35.37 -17.25 28.94
N ARG A 933 34.25 -16.55 28.65
CA ARG A 933 33.91 -15.25 29.24
C ARG A 933 32.55 -15.35 29.92
N LEU A 934 32.50 -15.02 31.22
CA LEU A 934 31.28 -14.96 32.01
C LEU A 934 31.20 -13.60 32.71
N ALA A 935 30.17 -12.83 32.40
CA ALA A 935 29.87 -11.54 33.02
C ALA A 935 28.44 -11.53 33.58
N LEU A 936 28.27 -11.32 34.88
CA LEU A 936 26.97 -11.39 35.54
C LEU A 936 26.71 -10.14 36.37
N ASN A 937 25.53 -9.55 36.24
CA ASN A 937 25.04 -8.50 37.15
C ASN A 937 23.66 -8.90 37.68
N LEU A 938 23.61 -9.27 38.96
CA LEU A 938 22.45 -9.94 39.54
C LEU A 938 22.16 -9.45 40.97
N TYR A 939 20.90 -9.62 41.36
CA TYR A 939 20.42 -9.47 42.75
C TYR A 939 19.87 -10.81 43.23
N ILE A 940 20.68 -11.57 43.96
CA ILE A 940 20.50 -13.00 44.27
C ILE A 940 20.64 -13.35 45.76
N GLY A 941 21.14 -12.42 46.58
CA GLY A 941 21.37 -12.66 48.00
C GLY A 941 22.61 -13.52 48.30
N ALA A 942 22.99 -13.60 49.58
CA ALA A 942 24.08 -14.44 50.09
C ALA A 942 24.00 -15.90 49.61
N GLN A 943 22.84 -16.55 49.80
CA GLN A 943 22.64 -17.95 49.41
C GLN A 943 22.77 -18.14 47.89
N GLY A 944 22.21 -17.22 47.09
CA GLY A 944 22.34 -17.26 45.65
C GLY A 944 23.80 -17.09 45.19
N ALA A 945 24.59 -16.27 45.88
CA ALA A 945 26.03 -16.13 45.62
C ALA A 945 26.81 -17.43 45.89
N LYS A 946 26.49 -18.15 46.97
CA LYS A 946 27.06 -19.48 47.26
C LYS A 946 26.73 -20.51 46.16
N GLU A 947 25.46 -20.55 45.74
CA GLU A 947 25.00 -21.45 44.67
C GLU A 947 25.65 -21.12 43.32
N LEU A 948 25.77 -19.82 42.99
CA LEU A 948 26.45 -19.35 41.80
C LEU A 948 27.95 -19.72 41.82
N GLY A 949 28.62 -19.51 42.95
CA GLY A 949 30.01 -19.94 43.14
C GLY A 949 30.19 -21.44 42.87
N THR A 950 29.33 -22.28 43.45
CA THR A 950 29.35 -23.74 43.23
C THR A 950 29.26 -24.11 41.74
N ALA A 951 28.50 -23.35 40.95
CA ALA A 951 28.39 -23.58 39.52
C ALA A 951 29.61 -23.06 38.74
N ILE A 952 30.14 -21.88 39.09
CA ILE A 952 31.35 -21.30 38.47
C ILE A 952 32.54 -22.23 38.63
N ALA A 953 32.71 -22.84 39.81
CA ALA A 953 33.72 -23.86 40.10
C ALA A 953 33.79 -25.00 39.06
N GLN A 954 32.66 -25.34 38.43
CA GLN A 954 32.58 -26.40 37.42
C GLN A 954 32.93 -25.91 36.00
N CYS A 955 33.01 -24.60 35.79
CA CYS A 955 33.30 -23.96 34.50
C CYS A 955 34.81 -23.71 34.34
N MET A 956 35.58 -24.79 34.15
CA MET A 956 37.05 -24.75 34.15
C MET A 956 37.69 -23.98 32.97
N ASN A 957 36.92 -23.67 31.93
CA ASN A 957 37.40 -22.98 30.72
C ASN A 957 37.34 -21.44 30.83
N ILE A 958 36.83 -20.89 31.95
CA ILE A 958 36.69 -19.45 32.13
C ILE A 958 38.08 -18.78 32.18
N THR A 959 38.26 -17.79 31.31
CA THR A 959 39.44 -16.91 31.23
C THR A 959 39.12 -15.47 31.61
N SER A 960 37.86 -15.05 31.49
CA SER A 960 37.39 -13.74 31.93
C SER A 960 36.14 -13.92 32.79
N LEU A 961 36.23 -13.52 34.06
CA LEU A 961 35.13 -13.58 35.01
C LEU A 961 34.83 -12.17 35.55
N THR A 962 33.63 -11.68 35.28
CA THR A 962 33.13 -10.40 35.80
C THR A 962 31.86 -10.67 36.61
N LEU A 963 31.87 -10.34 37.90
CA LEU A 963 30.72 -10.51 38.79
C LEU A 963 30.37 -9.19 39.45
N TYR A 964 29.22 -8.63 39.09
CA TYR A 964 28.62 -7.48 39.72
C TYR A 964 27.52 -7.94 40.67
N LEU A 965 27.92 -8.17 41.92
CA LEU A 965 27.07 -8.63 43.02
C LEU A 965 27.00 -7.59 44.14
N TYR A 966 27.02 -6.31 43.77
CA TYR A 966 26.84 -5.22 44.71
C TYR A 966 25.46 -5.25 45.36
N ASN A 967 25.36 -4.83 46.63
CA ASN A 967 24.10 -4.82 47.37
C ASN A 967 23.34 -6.14 47.21
N ASN A 968 23.94 -7.24 47.70
CA ASN A 968 23.42 -8.60 47.67
C ASN A 968 23.43 -9.26 49.06
N SER A 969 23.66 -8.48 50.13
CA SER A 969 23.78 -8.99 51.49
C SER A 969 24.83 -10.11 51.63
N ILE A 970 25.90 -10.09 50.83
CA ILE A 970 26.98 -11.08 50.89
C ILE A 970 27.75 -10.89 52.20
N ASP A 971 27.83 -11.94 53.01
CA ASP A 971 28.60 -12.00 54.24
C ASP A 971 29.95 -12.72 54.02
N ASP A 972 30.77 -12.82 55.07
CA ASP A 972 32.09 -13.46 55.03
C ASP A 972 32.05 -14.90 54.51
N GLU A 973 31.06 -15.69 54.94
CA GLU A 973 30.94 -17.09 54.53
C GLU A 973 30.59 -17.22 53.03
N SER A 974 29.74 -16.32 52.53
CA SER A 974 29.38 -16.25 51.12
C SER A 974 30.54 -15.73 50.26
N ALA A 975 31.29 -14.75 50.74
CA ALA A 975 32.50 -14.25 50.11
C ALA A 975 33.57 -15.36 50.02
N LYS A 976 33.80 -16.10 51.10
CA LYS A 976 34.69 -17.28 51.12
C LYS A 976 34.25 -18.35 50.11
N SER A 977 32.95 -18.64 50.05
CA SER A 977 32.41 -19.64 49.11
C SER A 977 32.64 -19.21 47.66
N LEU A 978 32.42 -17.93 47.36
CA LEU A 978 32.69 -17.35 46.04
C LEU A 978 34.18 -17.37 45.70
N GLY A 979 35.04 -16.94 46.63
CA GLY A 979 36.49 -17.00 46.48
C GLY A 979 36.99 -18.42 46.20
N THR A 980 36.57 -19.39 47.02
CA THR A 980 36.93 -20.80 46.84
C THR A 980 36.55 -21.31 45.45
N ALA A 981 35.39 -20.92 44.92
CA ALA A 981 34.99 -21.27 43.57
C ALA A 981 35.86 -20.63 42.48
N ILE A 982 36.18 -19.34 42.64
CA ILE A 982 37.07 -18.62 41.72
C ILE A 982 38.46 -19.26 41.67
N ALA A 983 38.99 -19.66 42.84
CA ALA A 983 40.28 -20.33 42.95
C ALA A 983 40.35 -21.67 42.19
N GLN A 984 39.21 -22.33 41.94
CA GLN A 984 39.14 -23.57 41.15
C GLN A 984 39.22 -23.30 39.64
N CYS A 985 38.85 -22.10 39.19
CA CYS A 985 38.94 -21.69 37.78
C CYS A 985 40.37 -21.24 37.44
N LYS A 986 41.29 -22.21 37.28
CA LYS A 986 42.73 -21.95 37.08
C LYS A 986 43.09 -21.17 35.81
N ASN A 987 42.18 -21.06 34.85
CA ASN A 987 42.43 -20.38 33.58
C ASN A 987 42.07 -18.89 33.57
N ILE A 988 41.57 -18.33 34.69
CA ILE A 988 41.18 -16.92 34.77
C ILE A 988 42.40 -16.01 34.57
N LYS A 989 42.25 -15.09 33.62
CA LYS A 989 43.20 -14.02 33.25
C LYS A 989 42.68 -12.64 33.61
N ILE A 990 41.37 -12.44 33.50
CA ILE A 990 40.67 -11.21 33.87
C ILE A 990 39.67 -11.55 34.96
N LEU A 991 39.85 -10.97 36.14
CA LEU A 991 38.93 -11.10 37.27
C LEU A 991 38.43 -9.72 37.68
N GLU A 992 37.13 -9.51 37.57
CA GLU A 992 36.47 -8.28 37.99
C GLU A 992 35.35 -8.62 38.97
N LEU A 993 35.50 -8.22 40.24
CA LEU A 993 34.54 -8.48 41.31
C LEU A 993 34.03 -7.14 41.84
N ASN A 994 32.74 -6.85 41.64
CA ASN A 994 32.08 -5.76 42.33
C ASN A 994 31.18 -6.33 43.43
N LEU A 995 31.65 -6.16 44.67
CA LEU A 995 31.02 -6.60 45.91
C LEU A 995 30.70 -5.41 46.82
N GLN A 996 30.55 -4.20 46.28
CA GLN A 996 30.21 -3.02 47.07
C GLN A 996 28.85 -3.16 47.77
N TYR A 997 28.62 -2.42 48.85
CA TYR A 997 27.36 -2.42 49.61
C TYR A 997 26.94 -3.83 50.10
N ASN A 998 27.88 -4.62 50.60
CA ASN A 998 27.62 -5.93 51.19
C ASN A 998 28.00 -5.94 52.68
N SER A 999 27.96 -7.11 53.31
CA SER A 999 28.26 -7.34 54.72
C SER A 999 29.58 -8.07 54.90
N ILE A 1000 30.57 -7.81 54.03
CA ILE A 1000 31.89 -8.45 54.10
C ILE A 1000 32.73 -7.75 55.16
N GLY A 1001 33.24 -8.50 56.13
CA GLY A 1001 34.22 -8.08 57.12
C GLY A 1001 35.61 -8.60 56.80
N ASP A 1002 36.50 -8.55 57.80
CA ASP A 1002 37.93 -8.82 57.63
C ASP A 1002 38.22 -10.26 57.20
N GLN A 1003 37.48 -11.21 57.77
CA GLN A 1003 37.64 -12.62 57.42
C GLN A 1003 37.22 -12.90 55.97
N GLY A 1004 36.13 -12.29 55.50
CA GLY A 1004 35.70 -12.43 54.11
C GLY A 1004 36.67 -11.78 53.13
N ALA A 1005 37.22 -10.61 53.48
CA ALA A 1005 38.27 -9.95 52.69
C ALA A 1005 39.54 -10.81 52.60
N LYS A 1006 40.01 -11.35 53.73
CA LYS A 1006 41.13 -12.29 53.78
C LYS A 1006 40.89 -13.54 52.93
N ASP A 1007 39.73 -14.17 53.08
CA ASP A 1007 39.39 -15.39 52.34
C ASP A 1007 39.32 -15.15 50.82
N LEU A 1008 38.83 -13.98 50.39
CA LEU A 1008 38.91 -13.55 48.99
C LEU A 1008 40.36 -13.36 48.53
N GLY A 1009 41.20 -12.73 49.35
CA GLY A 1009 42.64 -12.58 49.09
C GLY A 1009 43.33 -13.92 48.88
N ILE A 1010 43.16 -14.86 49.82
CA ILE A 1010 43.71 -16.23 49.74
C ILE A 1010 43.25 -16.93 48.46
N ALA A 1011 41.97 -16.82 48.12
CA ALA A 1011 41.42 -17.43 46.91
C ALA A 1011 42.05 -16.86 45.63
N ILE A 1012 42.21 -15.53 45.56
CA ILE A 1012 42.78 -14.85 44.41
C ILE A 1012 44.27 -15.15 44.26
N ALA A 1013 45.00 -15.28 45.38
CA ALA A 1013 46.40 -15.71 45.39
C ALA A 1013 46.60 -17.09 44.72
N GLN A 1014 45.57 -17.95 44.71
CA GLN A 1014 45.60 -19.25 44.05
C GLN A 1014 45.26 -19.21 42.54
N CYS A 1015 44.94 -18.03 42.00
CA CYS A 1015 44.64 -17.84 40.58
C CYS A 1015 45.90 -17.44 39.82
N ASP A 1016 46.77 -18.42 39.55
CA ASP A 1016 48.12 -18.19 38.99
C ASP A 1016 48.14 -17.40 37.68
N ASN A 1017 47.06 -17.40 36.89
CA ASN A 1017 47.02 -16.80 35.56
C ASN A 1017 46.40 -15.39 35.51
N VAL A 1018 45.98 -14.82 36.64
CA VAL A 1018 45.31 -13.51 36.67
C VAL A 1018 46.30 -12.41 36.31
N MET A 1019 45.98 -11.68 35.25
CA MET A 1019 46.75 -10.54 34.76
C MET A 1019 46.07 -9.21 35.06
N LYS A 1020 44.74 -9.16 34.94
CA LYS A 1020 43.93 -7.99 35.26
C LYS A 1020 43.02 -8.34 36.44
N LEU A 1021 43.18 -7.62 37.54
CA LEU A 1021 42.37 -7.76 38.74
C LEU A 1021 41.69 -6.44 39.07
N ILE A 1022 40.36 -6.43 39.10
CA ILE A 1022 39.56 -5.34 39.62
C ILE A 1022 38.70 -5.88 40.77
N ILE A 1023 38.83 -5.28 41.95
CA ILE A 1023 38.00 -5.61 43.10
C ILE A 1023 37.43 -4.32 43.65
N ASP A 1024 36.11 -4.27 43.74
CA ASP A 1024 35.38 -3.20 44.39
C ASP A 1024 34.70 -3.77 45.64
N LEU A 1025 35.23 -3.40 46.80
CA LEU A 1025 34.73 -3.75 48.13
C LEU A 1025 34.22 -2.51 48.87
N CYS A 1026 33.89 -1.43 48.17
CA CYS A 1026 33.41 -0.21 48.81
C CYS A 1026 32.15 -0.44 49.64
N ASN A 1027 31.95 0.34 50.71
CA ASN A 1027 30.77 0.22 51.58
C ASN A 1027 30.56 -1.20 52.14
N ASN A 1028 31.60 -1.78 52.72
CA ASN A 1028 31.55 -3.04 53.47
C ASN A 1028 31.95 -2.79 54.93
N SER A 1029 32.26 -3.84 55.69
CA SER A 1029 32.62 -3.78 57.12
C SER A 1029 34.09 -4.12 57.38
N ILE A 1030 34.98 -3.89 56.41
CA ILE A 1030 36.42 -4.22 56.46
C ILE A 1030 37.18 -3.14 57.24
N ASP A 1031 38.11 -3.53 58.11
CA ASP A 1031 38.99 -2.63 58.86
C ASP A 1031 40.45 -2.65 58.36
N ASP A 1032 41.35 -2.00 59.10
CA ASP A 1032 42.78 -1.93 58.77
C ASP A 1032 43.45 -3.32 58.66
N GLU A 1033 43.06 -4.28 59.50
CA GLU A 1033 43.61 -5.65 59.50
C GLU A 1033 43.07 -6.44 58.30
N GLY A 1034 41.76 -6.36 58.04
CA GLY A 1034 41.14 -7.01 56.87
C GLY A 1034 41.68 -6.50 55.54
N ALA A 1035 41.86 -5.18 55.41
CA ALA A 1035 42.45 -4.58 54.21
C ALA A 1035 43.91 -5.00 54.01
N LYS A 1036 44.70 -5.03 55.10
CA LYS A 1036 46.09 -5.51 55.08
C LYS A 1036 46.17 -6.98 54.67
N ASP A 1037 45.32 -7.84 55.22
CA ASP A 1037 45.28 -9.26 54.90
C ASP A 1037 44.95 -9.48 53.42
N LEU A 1038 43.90 -8.83 52.90
CA LEU A 1038 43.54 -8.87 51.49
C LEU A 1038 44.73 -8.46 50.59
N CYS A 1039 45.37 -7.34 50.90
CA CYS A 1039 46.48 -6.84 50.09
C CYS A 1039 47.73 -7.75 50.18
N THR A 1040 48.00 -8.33 51.36
CA THR A 1040 49.13 -9.25 51.58
C THR A 1040 48.98 -10.51 50.75
N GLU A 1041 47.76 -11.05 50.65
CA GLU A 1041 47.49 -12.22 49.83
C GLU A 1041 47.55 -11.89 48.33
N ILE A 1042 46.95 -10.78 47.89
CA ILE A 1042 47.02 -10.34 46.48
C ILE A 1042 48.47 -10.09 46.03
N ALA A 1043 49.34 -9.59 46.91
CA ALA A 1043 50.75 -9.37 46.62
C ALA A 1043 51.51 -10.66 46.23
N GLN A 1044 50.97 -11.83 46.55
CA GLN A 1044 51.56 -13.12 46.15
C GLN A 1044 51.32 -13.45 44.67
N CYS A 1045 50.37 -12.77 44.00
CA CYS A 1045 50.05 -12.98 42.60
C CYS A 1045 51.16 -12.46 41.67
N LYS A 1046 51.90 -13.36 41.03
CA LYS A 1046 53.09 -13.01 40.23
C LYS A 1046 52.81 -12.43 38.84
N ASN A 1047 51.60 -12.62 38.32
CA ASN A 1047 51.26 -12.31 36.93
C ASN A 1047 50.36 -11.08 36.77
N ILE A 1048 49.99 -10.40 37.86
CA ILE A 1048 49.14 -9.20 37.81
C ILE A 1048 49.92 -8.06 37.16
N THR A 1049 49.37 -7.53 36.08
CA THR A 1049 49.90 -6.38 35.33
C THR A 1049 49.00 -5.14 35.47
N SER A 1050 47.76 -5.34 35.91
CA SER A 1050 46.79 -4.27 36.19
C SER A 1050 46.01 -4.64 37.44
N LEU A 1051 46.19 -3.86 38.51
CA LEU A 1051 45.44 -3.98 39.76
C LEU A 1051 44.66 -2.70 40.01
N VAL A 1052 43.35 -2.84 40.21
CA VAL A 1052 42.48 -1.77 40.72
C VAL A 1052 41.73 -2.31 41.92
N LEU A 1053 41.92 -1.68 43.07
CA LEU A 1053 41.28 -2.05 44.33
C LEU A 1053 40.55 -0.83 44.89
N TYR A 1054 39.23 -0.95 45.06
CA TYR A 1054 38.40 0.06 45.70
C TYR A 1054 37.97 -0.43 47.09
N LEU A 1055 38.31 0.35 48.11
CA LEU A 1055 38.05 0.06 49.52
C LEU A 1055 37.34 1.22 50.24
N GLU A 1056 36.87 2.23 49.50
CA GLU A 1056 36.22 3.42 50.04
C GLU A 1056 35.00 3.08 50.94
N ASN A 1057 34.74 3.92 51.93
CA ASN A 1057 33.62 3.76 52.88
C ASN A 1057 33.62 2.41 53.64
N ASN A 1058 34.81 1.89 53.94
CA ASN A 1058 35.04 0.83 54.93
C ASN A 1058 35.52 1.42 56.27
N LYS A 1059 35.91 0.59 57.23
CA LYS A 1059 36.46 1.01 58.54
C LYS A 1059 37.99 1.15 58.52
N ILE A 1060 38.56 1.52 57.37
CA ILE A 1060 40.00 1.62 57.14
C ILE A 1060 40.46 3.06 57.44
N PHE A 1061 41.64 3.22 58.01
CA PHE A 1061 42.24 4.50 58.42
C PHE A 1061 41.44 5.30 59.45
N GLN A 1062 40.58 4.63 60.24
CA GLN A 1062 40.01 5.25 61.43
C GLN A 1062 41.09 5.56 62.50
N SER A 1063 42.34 5.09 62.31
CA SER A 1063 43.51 5.52 63.07
C SER A 1063 44.79 5.75 62.23
N LYS A 1064 45.07 7.03 61.92
CA LYS A 1064 46.28 7.65 61.30
C LYS A 1064 46.52 7.50 59.78
N PRO A 1065 46.61 8.59 58.98
CA PRO A 1065 46.18 8.53 57.57
C PRO A 1065 47.24 8.71 56.45
N GLN A 1066 48.57 8.82 56.68
CA GLN A 1066 49.47 9.27 55.58
C GLN A 1066 50.77 8.48 55.33
N GLU A 1067 51.47 7.94 56.34
CA GLU A 1067 52.78 7.29 56.09
C GLU A 1067 52.68 5.87 55.47
N GLN A 1068 51.57 5.15 55.64
CA GLN A 1068 51.43 3.78 55.13
C GLN A 1068 51.05 3.72 53.63
N ILE A 1069 50.36 4.76 53.12
CA ILE A 1069 49.92 4.85 51.72
C ILE A 1069 51.13 5.03 50.78
N GLU A 1070 52.13 5.83 51.18
CA GLU A 1070 53.35 6.05 50.39
C GLU A 1070 54.27 4.83 50.31
N LYS A 1071 54.16 3.90 51.27
CA LYS A 1071 54.96 2.67 51.29
C LYS A 1071 54.36 1.58 50.38
N PHE A 1072 53.04 1.57 50.20
CA PHE A 1072 52.32 0.59 49.38
C PHE A 1072 52.38 0.91 47.87
N ASN A 1073 52.44 2.18 47.49
CA ASN A 1073 52.39 2.63 46.09
C ASN A 1073 53.74 2.60 45.33
N LYS A 1074 54.84 2.13 45.93
CA LYS A 1074 56.20 2.28 45.37
C LYS A 1074 56.72 1.11 44.50
N GLU A 1075 56.04 -0.04 44.40
CA GLU A 1075 56.65 -1.23 43.76
C GLU A 1075 55.95 -1.78 42.51
N ILE A 1076 54.75 -1.33 42.14
CA ILE A 1076 54.01 -1.82 40.96
C ILE A 1076 53.14 -0.65 40.43
N PRO A 1077 52.82 -0.53 39.12
CA PRO A 1077 51.84 0.44 38.64
C PRO A 1077 50.43 0.04 39.14
N ILE A 1078 50.14 0.38 40.39
CA ILE A 1078 48.92 0.05 41.12
C ILE A 1078 48.11 1.34 41.34
N MET A 1079 46.81 1.27 41.11
CA MET A 1079 45.86 2.27 41.60
C MET A 1079 45.01 1.63 42.71
N ILE A 1080 45.30 1.96 43.98
CA ILE A 1080 44.45 1.66 45.12
C ILE A 1080 43.70 2.93 45.49
N TYR A 1081 42.37 2.84 45.55
CA TYR A 1081 41.48 3.88 46.02
C TYR A 1081 40.97 3.49 47.42
N PHE A 1082 41.41 4.24 48.42
CA PHE A 1082 41.09 4.04 49.83
C PHE A 1082 39.93 4.91 50.30
#